data_AF-A0A936BPW5-F1
#
_entry.id   AF-A0A936BPW5-F1
#
_cell.length_a   1.000
_cell.length_b   1.000
_cell.length_c   1.000
_cell.angle_alpha   90.00
_cell.angle_beta   90.00
_cell.angle_gamma   90.00
#
_symmetry.space_group_name_H-M   'P 1'
#
loop_
_entity.id
_entity.type
_entity.pdbx_description
1 polymer ?
#
loop_
_entity_poly.entity_id
_entity_poly.type
_entity_poly.pdbx_seq_one_letter_code
_entity_poly.pdbx_strand_id
1 'polypeptide(L)'
;MRQKIQNSLFNQENKVVQYDHHITFSVIMLVILIFSYIQISAQDGNRNKINDKSISDKINSTAVTGDVINFKDESNNSLIKITDEGNAGSIELPNVGSILSGNKLYNNGGGLFWGSSAIGTGASDINSLSDAKYDGSSIFLGFDAGINDDGTNANTAIGKSALNQNTVGTANTAVGWEVLSFNTIGFDNTAIGHVSLHLNVDGKHNTAIGTNVMYSNTIGNYNTAVGLSSLMNNIAGSNGVAIGYESQRNSNKTSTAFINYNTSVGYQSLYGGPNFFSNTGNYNTTIGYQSLFSNVSGNYNTASGYQSLTNNTSGDNNTSIGYSALSNNTTGDNNTANGAGALYSNTSGNFNTANGYSSLYTNETGFANTANGYNALLLNINGDYNTANGSDALYSNAAGNSNTAIGSIALQFNTIGNSNTAIGVGALNRNTIGTNNVGVGMHANSNNLEGSYNTIIGYEAGKGTSTHNKSGNVFIGYRAGYSETNDNRLYIENSSADSALIWGNFNNRRVVINGNGDDGNTTFTFYVNGKSGGSTSWNNLSDERLKKNISTIPNALDKVKNLRGVNYEWKDPKKYENGLQMGFIAQEANEVIPEVVDDSGEYYSMQYAPITALLVEAIKDQQKIIENMKVENSEFDARLSKIENYLKAKSLVNINN
;
A
#
# COMPACT_ATOMS: atom_id res chain seq x y z
N MET A 1 -12.63 -0.71 -73.73
CA MET A 1 -14.05 -0.67 -74.14
C MET A 1 -14.99 -1.41 -73.15
N ARG A 2 -14.70 -1.34 -71.85
CA ARG A 2 -15.61 -1.76 -70.75
C ARG A 2 -15.44 -0.83 -69.53
N GLN A 3 -15.24 0.45 -69.82
CA GLN A 3 -15.19 1.56 -68.87
C GLN A 3 -15.83 2.82 -69.48
N LYS A 4 -16.73 2.60 -70.45
CA LYS A 4 -17.52 3.62 -71.17
C LYS A 4 -18.99 3.20 -71.35
N ILE A 5 -19.46 2.25 -70.53
CA ILE A 5 -20.88 1.89 -70.36
C ILE A 5 -21.13 1.71 -68.85
N GLN A 6 -20.67 2.68 -68.08
CA GLN A 6 -21.26 3.07 -66.79
C GLN A 6 -21.66 4.57 -66.85
N ASN A 7 -21.83 5.06 -68.09
CA ASN A 7 -22.52 6.28 -68.45
C ASN A 7 -23.86 5.87 -69.08
N SER A 8 -24.80 5.50 -68.25
CA SER A 8 -26.22 5.82 -68.42
C SER A 8 -27.01 5.11 -67.34
N LEU A 9 -27.75 5.88 -66.54
CA LEU A 9 -28.86 5.45 -65.71
C LEU A 9 -28.47 4.76 -64.38
N PHE A 10 -28.00 5.55 -63.42
CA PHE A 10 -28.75 5.85 -62.18
C PHE A 10 -27.95 6.92 -61.42
N ASN A 11 -28.09 8.15 -61.90
CA ASN A 11 -27.51 9.36 -61.33
C ASN A 11 -28.30 9.79 -60.09
N GLN A 12 -27.54 10.29 -59.12
CA GLN A 12 -27.89 11.28 -58.11
C GLN A 12 -29.27 11.95 -58.25
N GLU A 13 -30.17 11.65 -57.32
CA GLU A 13 -31.23 12.58 -56.94
C GLU A 13 -31.18 12.80 -55.42
N ASN A 14 -30.35 13.76 -55.03
CA ASN A 14 -30.48 14.47 -53.77
C ASN A 14 -30.07 15.92 -54.04
N LYS A 15 -31.06 16.75 -54.39
CA LYS A 15 -31.14 18.19 -54.13
C LYS A 15 -32.45 18.72 -54.69
N VAL A 16 -33.46 18.77 -53.84
CA VAL A 16 -34.42 19.88 -53.86
C VAL A 16 -33.59 21.13 -53.55
N VAL A 17 -33.31 21.97 -54.55
CA VAL A 17 -33.60 23.41 -54.49
C VAL A 17 -33.73 23.91 -55.94
N GLN A 18 -34.95 23.98 -56.42
CA GLN A 18 -35.29 24.85 -57.53
C GLN A 18 -35.32 26.27 -56.91
N TYR A 19 -34.22 27.02 -57.00
CA TYR A 19 -34.26 28.44 -56.72
C TYR A 19 -34.95 29.10 -57.92
N ASP A 20 -36.21 29.42 -57.72
CA ASP A 20 -36.94 30.35 -58.55
C ASP A 20 -36.15 31.67 -58.64
N HIS A 21 -35.59 31.94 -59.82
CA HIS A 21 -35.06 33.26 -60.19
C HIS A 21 -36.22 34.25 -60.42
N HIS A 22 -37.06 34.45 -59.40
CA HIS A 22 -38.18 35.41 -59.43
C HIS A 22 -37.83 36.78 -58.82
N ILE A 23 -36.62 36.95 -58.27
CA ILE A 23 -36.23 38.18 -57.56
C ILE A 23 -35.98 39.36 -58.52
N THR A 24 -35.36 39.14 -59.68
CA THR A 24 -35.10 40.21 -60.67
C THR A 24 -36.40 40.72 -61.31
N PHE A 25 -37.38 39.82 -61.54
CA PHE A 25 -38.67 40.19 -62.12
C PHE A 25 -39.54 41.01 -61.14
N SER A 26 -39.44 40.73 -59.84
CA SER A 26 -40.25 41.38 -58.80
C SER A 26 -39.77 42.80 -58.49
N VAL A 27 -38.45 43.04 -58.51
CA VAL A 27 -37.87 44.37 -58.30
C VAL A 27 -38.10 45.28 -59.51
N ILE A 28 -38.04 44.74 -60.74
CA ILE A 28 -38.38 45.48 -61.96
C ILE A 28 -39.88 45.82 -62.01
N MET A 29 -40.77 44.89 -61.62
CA MET A 29 -42.21 45.16 -61.53
C MET A 29 -42.55 46.20 -60.45
N LEU A 30 -41.85 46.22 -59.31
CA LEU A 30 -42.06 47.24 -58.27
C LEU A 30 -41.64 48.64 -58.76
N VAL A 31 -40.54 48.74 -59.50
CA VAL A 31 -40.11 50.01 -60.13
C VAL A 31 -41.09 50.44 -61.23
N ILE A 32 -41.57 49.52 -62.07
CA ILE A 32 -42.61 49.80 -63.06
C ILE A 32 -43.93 50.22 -62.38
N LEU A 33 -44.32 49.59 -61.27
CA LEU A 33 -45.51 49.96 -60.49
C LEU A 33 -45.36 51.34 -59.84
N ILE A 34 -44.19 51.67 -59.28
CA ILE A 34 -43.91 52.99 -58.71
C ILE A 34 -43.94 54.07 -59.80
N PHE A 35 -43.37 53.82 -60.99
CA PHE A 35 -43.44 54.77 -62.11
C PHE A 35 -44.82 54.84 -62.77
N SER A 36 -45.57 53.73 -62.80
CA SER A 36 -46.96 53.72 -63.29
C SER A 36 -47.91 54.43 -62.33
N TYR A 37 -47.66 54.37 -61.02
CA TYR A 37 -48.43 55.10 -60.00
C TYR A 37 -48.08 56.59 -60.00
N ILE A 38 -46.82 56.95 -60.26
CA ILE A 38 -46.39 58.34 -60.46
C ILE A 38 -47.03 58.93 -61.74
N GLN A 39 -47.27 58.13 -62.78
CA GLN A 39 -47.96 58.60 -64.00
C GLN A 39 -49.48 58.83 -63.86
N ILE A 40 -50.13 58.39 -62.77
CA ILE A 40 -51.59 58.56 -62.59
C ILE A 40 -51.95 59.83 -61.79
N SER A 41 -50.97 60.52 -61.16
CA SER A 41 -51.26 61.70 -60.31
C SER A 41 -50.89 63.08 -60.88
N ALA A 42 -50.46 63.19 -62.13
CA ALA A 42 -50.13 64.49 -62.73
C ALA A 42 -50.84 64.68 -64.08
N GLN A 43 -52.02 65.32 -64.04
CA GLN A 43 -52.53 66.07 -65.19
C GLN A 43 -51.61 67.27 -65.45
N ASP A 44 -51.50 67.62 -66.73
CA ASP A 44 -50.82 68.80 -67.29
C ASP A 44 -49.30 68.73 -67.51
N GLY A 45 -48.95 68.44 -68.77
CA GLY A 45 -48.30 69.51 -69.54
C GLY A 45 -46.77 69.57 -69.65
N ASN A 46 -46.04 68.45 -69.73
CA ASN A 46 -44.85 68.33 -70.59
C ASN A 46 -44.35 66.88 -70.64
N ARG A 47 -44.55 66.19 -71.77
CA ARG A 47 -44.15 64.78 -71.93
C ARG A 47 -42.69 64.69 -72.36
N ASN A 48 -41.79 64.39 -71.42
CA ASN A 48 -40.53 63.74 -71.76
C ASN A 48 -40.78 62.24 -71.97
N LYS A 49 -40.99 61.86 -73.23
CA LYS A 49 -40.97 60.46 -73.64
C LYS A 49 -39.55 59.92 -73.40
N ILE A 50 -39.39 59.02 -72.44
CA ILE A 50 -38.22 58.15 -72.38
C ILE A 50 -38.32 57.21 -73.60
N ASN A 51 -37.75 57.64 -74.71
CA ASN A 51 -37.74 56.91 -75.96
C ASN A 51 -36.41 56.16 -76.03
N ASP A 52 -36.30 55.06 -75.29
CA ASP A 52 -35.13 54.20 -75.43
C ASP A 52 -35.54 52.73 -75.63
N LYS A 53 -35.45 52.31 -76.89
CA LYS A 53 -35.60 50.92 -77.34
C LYS A 53 -34.53 50.01 -76.71
N SER A 54 -33.48 50.57 -76.09
CA SER A 54 -32.44 49.82 -75.38
C SER A 54 -32.91 49.21 -74.05
N ILE A 55 -34.01 49.69 -73.46
CA ILE A 55 -34.49 49.21 -72.15
C ILE A 55 -35.20 47.86 -72.30
N SER A 56 -36.03 47.66 -73.34
CA SER A 56 -36.70 46.36 -73.56
C SER A 56 -35.73 45.25 -73.95
N ASP A 57 -34.67 45.58 -74.69
CA ASP A 57 -33.73 44.59 -75.21
C ASP A 57 -32.74 44.10 -74.13
N LYS A 58 -32.44 44.94 -73.12
CA LYS A 58 -31.66 44.55 -71.94
C LYS A 58 -32.44 43.77 -70.88
N ILE A 59 -33.77 43.83 -70.90
CA ILE A 59 -34.64 43.08 -69.97
C ILE A 59 -34.78 41.60 -70.40
N ASN A 60 -34.52 41.28 -71.67
CA ASN A 60 -34.64 39.92 -72.22
C ASN A 60 -33.31 39.16 -72.34
N SER A 61 -32.17 39.76 -71.98
CA SER A 61 -30.90 39.03 -71.94
C SER A 61 -30.74 38.32 -70.60
N THR A 62 -30.40 37.03 -70.64
CA THR A 62 -29.95 36.26 -69.47
C THR A 62 -28.81 37.03 -68.78
N ALA A 63 -29.11 37.62 -67.62
CA ALA A 63 -28.22 38.52 -66.90
C ALA A 63 -26.88 37.83 -66.60
N VAL A 64 -25.79 38.49 -67.00
CA VAL A 64 -24.43 38.08 -66.67
C VAL A 64 -23.94 39.03 -65.57
N THR A 65 -23.31 38.49 -64.53
CA THR A 65 -22.71 39.28 -63.45
C THR A 65 -21.92 40.48 -64.00
N GLY A 66 -22.30 41.70 -63.58
CA GLY A 66 -21.70 42.95 -64.02
C GLY A 66 -22.57 43.85 -64.90
N ASP A 67 -23.81 43.46 -65.23
CA ASP A 67 -24.74 44.30 -65.99
C ASP A 67 -25.14 45.58 -65.21
N VAL A 68 -25.03 46.73 -65.86
CA VAL A 68 -25.36 48.04 -65.27
C VAL A 68 -26.47 48.72 -66.08
N ILE A 69 -27.58 49.05 -65.40
CA ILE A 69 -28.65 49.90 -65.93
C ILE A 69 -28.53 51.26 -65.24
N ASN A 70 -28.13 52.29 -65.99
CA ASN A 70 -28.00 53.65 -65.47
C ASN A 70 -29.06 54.55 -66.11
N PHE A 71 -30.06 54.95 -65.33
CA PHE A 71 -31.03 55.98 -65.69
C PHE A 71 -30.40 57.35 -65.49
N LYS A 72 -30.39 58.18 -66.53
CA LYS A 72 -29.76 59.50 -66.53
C LYS A 72 -30.76 60.62 -66.84
N ASP A 73 -30.47 61.84 -66.39
CA ASP A 73 -31.21 63.04 -66.79
C ASP A 73 -30.78 63.52 -68.21
N GLU A 74 -31.46 64.56 -68.71
CA GLU A 74 -31.14 65.19 -70.00
C GLU A 74 -29.75 65.85 -70.04
N SER A 75 -29.17 66.12 -68.87
CA SER A 75 -27.79 66.62 -68.71
C SER A 75 -26.76 65.50 -68.57
N ASN A 76 -27.18 64.23 -68.78
CA ASN A 76 -26.37 63.01 -68.71
C ASN A 76 -25.84 62.68 -67.29
N ASN A 77 -26.43 63.25 -66.23
CA ASN A 77 -26.14 62.90 -64.84
C ASN A 77 -26.87 61.60 -64.47
N SER A 78 -26.22 60.75 -63.67
CA SER A 78 -26.80 59.50 -63.17
C SER A 78 -27.93 59.80 -62.17
N LEU A 79 -29.17 59.42 -62.49
CA LEU A 79 -30.36 59.58 -61.62
C LEU A 79 -30.65 58.34 -60.78
N ILE A 80 -30.44 57.14 -61.33
CA ILE A 80 -30.50 55.86 -60.60
C ILE A 80 -29.61 54.89 -61.36
N LYS A 81 -28.63 54.29 -60.68
CA LYS A 81 -27.78 53.26 -61.28
C LYS A 81 -28.00 51.92 -60.57
N ILE A 82 -28.55 50.98 -61.31
CA ILE A 82 -28.77 49.60 -60.87
C ILE A 82 -27.62 48.76 -61.40
N THR A 83 -26.94 48.02 -60.54
CA THR A 83 -25.84 47.13 -60.91
C THR A 83 -26.18 45.71 -60.47
N ASP A 84 -26.07 44.75 -61.38
CA ASP A 84 -26.03 43.34 -61.06
C ASP A 84 -24.60 42.99 -60.61
N GLU A 85 -24.42 42.79 -59.30
CA GLU A 85 -23.13 42.39 -58.70
C GLU A 85 -23.04 40.87 -58.55
N GLY A 86 -23.86 40.10 -59.30
CA GLY A 86 -23.85 38.64 -59.37
C GLY A 86 -24.88 38.02 -58.43
N ASN A 87 -24.46 37.69 -57.20
CA ASN A 87 -25.38 37.12 -56.19
C ASN A 87 -26.21 38.18 -55.46
N ALA A 88 -26.03 39.47 -55.78
CA ALA A 88 -26.77 40.60 -55.22
C ALA A 88 -26.96 41.71 -56.26
N GLY A 89 -28.09 42.41 -56.18
CA GLY A 89 -28.33 43.65 -56.94
C GLY A 89 -28.11 44.88 -56.07
N SER A 90 -27.52 45.94 -56.61
CA SER A 90 -27.34 47.21 -55.91
C SER A 90 -28.03 48.37 -56.66
N ILE A 91 -28.61 49.31 -55.93
CA ILE A 91 -29.18 50.57 -56.43
C ILE A 91 -28.38 51.73 -55.85
N GLU A 92 -27.78 52.52 -56.73
CA GLU A 92 -27.05 53.75 -56.41
C GLU A 92 -27.91 54.96 -56.81
N LEU A 93 -28.22 55.83 -55.85
CA LEU A 93 -28.94 57.10 -56.08
C LEU A 93 -27.94 58.27 -56.13
N PRO A 94 -28.19 59.31 -56.94
CA PRO A 94 -27.36 60.51 -56.98
C PRO A 94 -27.31 61.18 -55.62
N ASN A 95 -26.15 61.75 -55.34
CA ASN A 95 -25.77 62.39 -54.09
C ASN A 95 -26.76 63.51 -53.71
N VAL A 96 -27.74 63.20 -52.85
CA VAL A 96 -28.67 64.17 -52.24
C VAL A 96 -28.05 64.74 -50.96
N GLY A 97 -26.98 65.51 -51.12
CA GLY A 97 -26.36 66.26 -50.02
C GLY A 97 -25.42 65.46 -49.11
N SER A 98 -24.65 66.19 -48.31
CA SER A 98 -23.36 65.84 -47.70
C SER A 98 -23.32 64.74 -46.62
N ILE A 99 -24.27 63.79 -46.59
CA ILE A 99 -24.34 62.77 -45.53
C ILE A 99 -24.12 61.33 -46.04
N LEU A 100 -24.20 61.05 -47.35
CA LEU A 100 -24.13 59.66 -47.87
C LEU A 100 -23.39 59.51 -49.22
N SER A 101 -22.25 60.18 -49.39
CA SER A 101 -21.41 60.01 -50.58
C SER A 101 -20.85 58.58 -50.69
N GLY A 102 -21.43 57.74 -51.55
CA GLY A 102 -20.87 56.44 -51.95
C GLY A 102 -21.55 55.19 -51.37
N ASN A 103 -22.66 55.33 -50.62
CA ASN A 103 -23.42 54.17 -50.14
C ASN A 103 -24.45 53.72 -51.19
N LYS A 104 -24.46 52.42 -51.51
CA LYS A 104 -25.46 51.77 -52.37
C LYS A 104 -26.49 51.03 -51.50
N LEU A 105 -27.73 50.94 -52.01
CA LEU A 105 -28.77 50.09 -51.43
C LEU A 105 -28.62 48.67 -52.00
N TYR A 106 -28.28 47.70 -51.16
CA TYR A 106 -28.08 46.30 -51.54
C TYR A 106 -29.31 45.45 -51.21
N ASN A 107 -29.63 44.49 -52.08
CA ASN A 107 -30.58 43.42 -51.82
C ASN A 107 -29.85 42.06 -51.88
N ASN A 108 -29.75 41.38 -50.73
CA ASN A 108 -29.08 40.08 -50.60
C ASN A 108 -30.09 38.93 -50.35
N GLY A 109 -31.28 39.01 -50.93
CA GLY A 109 -32.28 37.92 -50.89
C GLY A 109 -33.07 37.78 -49.58
N GLY A 110 -32.77 38.57 -48.54
CA GLY A 110 -33.49 38.56 -47.26
C GLY A 110 -33.88 39.94 -46.70
N GLY A 111 -33.45 41.05 -47.32
CA GLY A 111 -33.72 42.42 -46.87
C GLY A 111 -32.92 43.49 -47.63
N LEU A 112 -33.28 44.76 -47.44
CA LEU A 112 -32.64 45.95 -48.04
C LEU A 112 -31.74 46.67 -47.02
N PHE A 113 -30.49 47.01 -47.38
CA PHE A 113 -29.58 47.76 -46.50
C PHE A 113 -28.64 48.72 -47.26
N TRP A 114 -28.10 49.74 -46.57
CA TRP A 114 -27.18 50.75 -47.13
C TRP A 114 -25.71 50.47 -46.76
N GLY A 115 -24.78 50.42 -47.73
CA GLY A 115 -23.35 50.22 -47.47
C GLY A 115 -22.43 50.52 -48.66
N SER A 116 -21.10 50.40 -48.49
CA SER A 116 -20.09 50.77 -49.50
C SER A 116 -19.50 49.61 -50.32
N SER A 117 -19.81 48.34 -49.98
CA SER A 117 -19.40 47.16 -50.78
C SER A 117 -20.27 45.93 -50.44
N ALA A 118 -20.52 45.05 -51.42
CA ALA A 118 -21.15 43.75 -51.21
C ALA A 118 -20.13 42.75 -50.65
N ILE A 119 -20.08 42.58 -49.33
CA ILE A 119 -19.25 41.55 -48.70
C ILE A 119 -20.17 40.61 -47.93
N GLY A 120 -20.41 39.44 -48.51
CA GLY A 120 -20.93 38.28 -47.80
C GLY A 120 -19.82 37.26 -47.63
N THR A 121 -19.58 36.82 -46.39
CA THR A 121 -19.36 35.41 -45.97
C THR A 121 -18.87 35.40 -44.51
N GLY A 122 -19.82 35.23 -43.58
CA GLY A 122 -19.64 35.18 -42.12
C GLY A 122 -20.92 35.69 -41.43
N ALA A 123 -21.37 35.08 -40.33
CA ALA A 123 -22.67 35.39 -39.71
C ALA A 123 -22.86 36.90 -39.49
N SER A 124 -24.02 37.44 -39.91
CA SER A 124 -24.22 38.88 -40.12
C SER A 124 -24.96 39.63 -39.01
N ASP A 125 -25.45 38.98 -37.94
CA ASP A 125 -25.92 39.62 -36.69
C ASP A 125 -26.22 38.56 -35.60
N ILE A 126 -26.15 38.94 -34.32
CA ILE A 126 -26.96 38.35 -33.24
C ILE A 126 -28.34 39.01 -33.43
N ASN A 127 -29.34 38.29 -33.94
CA ASN A 127 -30.67 38.82 -34.30
C ASN A 127 -31.22 39.87 -33.32
N SER A 128 -31.04 41.16 -33.65
CA SER A 128 -31.57 42.34 -32.95
C SER A 128 -31.30 42.49 -31.44
N LEU A 129 -30.64 41.56 -30.76
CA LEU A 129 -30.66 41.48 -29.29
C LEU A 129 -32.10 41.63 -28.75
N SER A 130 -33.13 41.23 -29.53
CA SER A 130 -34.52 41.53 -29.18
C SER A 130 -35.00 40.75 -27.97
N ASP A 131 -34.32 39.64 -27.69
CA ASP A 131 -34.45 38.79 -26.52
C ASP A 131 -33.35 39.07 -25.47
N ALA A 132 -32.48 40.05 -25.70
CA ALA A 132 -31.55 40.51 -24.70
C ALA A 132 -32.28 41.35 -23.65
N LYS A 133 -32.15 40.97 -22.40
CA LYS A 133 -32.71 41.69 -21.25
C LYS A 133 -31.57 42.20 -20.38
N TYR A 134 -31.63 43.47 -20.04
CA TYR A 134 -30.82 44.09 -18.98
C TYR A 134 -31.78 44.79 -18.02
N ASP A 135 -31.79 44.37 -16.76
CA ASP A 135 -32.71 44.90 -15.73
C ASP A 135 -32.08 45.96 -14.82
N GLY A 136 -30.85 46.39 -15.12
CA GLY A 136 -30.04 47.27 -14.26
C GLY A 136 -28.95 46.54 -13.48
N SER A 137 -29.10 45.24 -13.24
CA SER A 137 -28.15 44.41 -12.48
C SER A 137 -27.73 43.14 -13.22
N SER A 138 -28.64 42.49 -13.92
CA SER A 138 -28.44 41.20 -14.60
C SER A 138 -28.38 41.37 -16.12
N ILE A 139 -27.67 40.47 -16.81
CA ILE A 139 -27.57 40.41 -18.28
C ILE A 139 -28.11 39.06 -18.76
N PHE A 140 -29.10 39.08 -19.65
CA PHE A 140 -29.68 37.90 -20.27
C PHE A 140 -29.61 37.99 -21.79
N LEU A 141 -29.15 36.93 -22.45
CA LEU A 141 -28.99 36.84 -23.90
C LEU A 141 -29.52 35.51 -24.41
N GLY A 142 -30.58 35.53 -25.22
CA GLY A 142 -31.16 34.34 -25.86
C GLY A 142 -32.59 34.04 -25.44
N PHE A 143 -33.27 33.23 -26.26
CA PHE A 143 -34.67 32.86 -26.08
C PHE A 143 -34.95 32.30 -24.67
N ASP A 144 -35.92 32.90 -23.96
CA ASP A 144 -36.33 32.58 -22.59
C ASP A 144 -35.26 32.70 -21.49
N ALA A 145 -34.11 33.34 -21.78
CA ALA A 145 -33.09 33.58 -20.77
C ALA A 145 -33.58 34.57 -19.71
N GLY A 146 -33.57 34.16 -18.43
CA GLY A 146 -33.98 35.02 -17.30
C GLY A 146 -35.43 35.52 -17.34
N ILE A 147 -36.35 34.78 -17.99
CA ILE A 147 -37.73 35.24 -18.25
C ILE A 147 -38.51 35.53 -16.95
N ASN A 148 -38.27 34.78 -15.87
CA ASN A 148 -38.94 34.96 -14.58
C ASN A 148 -38.13 35.77 -13.54
N ASP A 149 -36.97 36.31 -13.92
CA ASP A 149 -36.07 37.05 -13.02
C ASP A 149 -36.76 38.32 -12.47
N ASP A 150 -36.73 38.49 -11.14
CA ASP A 150 -37.45 39.53 -10.39
C ASP A 150 -36.74 40.90 -10.32
N GLY A 151 -35.49 40.97 -10.81
CA GLY A 151 -34.66 42.17 -10.89
C GLY A 151 -33.86 42.47 -9.61
N THR A 152 -32.70 43.12 -9.76
CA THR A 152 -31.68 43.40 -8.72
C THR A 152 -30.82 42.22 -8.26
N ASN A 153 -30.64 41.20 -9.13
CA ASN A 153 -30.01 39.94 -8.76
C ASN A 153 -28.57 39.75 -9.24
N ALA A 154 -28.02 40.59 -10.14
CA ALA A 154 -26.66 40.45 -10.67
C ALA A 154 -26.36 39.12 -11.41
N ASN A 155 -27.36 38.55 -12.08
CA ASN A 155 -27.21 37.30 -12.84
C ASN A 155 -26.63 37.53 -14.25
N THR A 156 -25.96 36.53 -14.80
CA THR A 156 -25.56 36.47 -16.22
C THR A 156 -26.14 35.19 -16.82
N ALA A 157 -27.04 35.28 -17.80
CA ALA A 157 -27.52 34.11 -18.56
C ALA A 157 -27.34 34.29 -20.06
N ILE A 158 -26.73 33.30 -20.73
CA ILE A 158 -26.47 33.31 -22.17
C ILE A 158 -26.87 31.95 -22.74
N GLY A 159 -27.85 31.93 -23.64
CA GLY A 159 -28.34 30.72 -24.29
C GLY A 159 -29.80 30.42 -23.97
N LYS A 160 -30.38 29.47 -24.72
CA LYS A 160 -31.80 29.17 -24.66
C LYS A 160 -32.20 28.62 -23.28
N SER A 161 -33.21 29.25 -22.68
CA SER A 161 -33.81 28.89 -21.38
C SER A 161 -32.81 28.87 -20.21
N ALA A 162 -31.68 29.57 -20.31
CA ALA A 162 -30.73 29.71 -19.21
C ALA A 162 -31.37 30.57 -18.09
N LEU A 163 -31.34 30.09 -16.83
CA LEU A 163 -32.00 30.75 -15.68
C LEU A 163 -33.50 31.07 -15.87
N ASN A 164 -34.21 30.28 -16.68
CA ASN A 164 -35.62 30.56 -17.03
C ASN A 164 -36.53 30.72 -15.80
N GLN A 165 -36.46 29.82 -14.80
CA GLN A 165 -37.31 29.85 -13.60
C GLN A 165 -36.67 30.58 -12.41
N ASN A 166 -35.63 31.38 -12.63
CA ASN A 166 -35.05 32.16 -11.54
C ASN A 166 -36.00 33.23 -11.07
N THR A 167 -36.38 33.17 -9.80
CA THR A 167 -37.21 34.20 -9.16
C THR A 167 -36.33 35.11 -8.35
N VAL A 168 -35.66 34.63 -7.29
CA VAL A 168 -34.93 35.47 -6.30
C VAL A 168 -33.41 35.24 -6.31
N GLY A 169 -32.93 34.18 -6.96
CA GLY A 169 -31.51 33.79 -6.94
C GLY A 169 -30.58 34.85 -7.53
N THR A 170 -29.45 35.10 -6.88
CA THR A 170 -28.52 36.20 -7.21
C THR A 170 -27.13 35.72 -7.64
N ALA A 171 -26.40 36.57 -8.38
CA ALA A 171 -25.00 36.37 -8.76
C ALA A 171 -24.70 35.03 -9.49
N ASN A 172 -25.69 34.48 -10.19
CA ASN A 172 -25.53 33.24 -10.96
C ASN A 172 -24.98 33.53 -12.37
N THR A 173 -24.07 32.69 -12.86
CA THR A 173 -23.58 32.68 -14.24
C THR A 173 -24.05 31.40 -14.94
N ALA A 174 -24.88 31.51 -15.97
CA ALA A 174 -25.45 30.39 -16.73
C ALA A 174 -25.16 30.56 -18.22
N VAL A 175 -24.37 29.67 -18.83
CA VAL A 175 -24.02 29.75 -20.26
C VAL A 175 -24.32 28.44 -20.97
N GLY A 176 -25.31 28.42 -21.86
CA GLY A 176 -25.64 27.31 -22.75
C GLY A 176 -27.13 26.96 -22.79
N TRP A 177 -27.45 25.71 -23.12
CA TRP A 177 -28.84 25.26 -23.31
C TRP A 177 -29.41 24.69 -22.01
N GLU A 178 -30.53 25.24 -21.53
CA GLU A 178 -31.25 24.81 -20.31
C GLU A 178 -30.38 24.69 -19.05
N VAL A 179 -29.35 25.53 -18.96
CA VAL A 179 -28.46 25.61 -17.81
C VAL A 179 -29.13 26.39 -16.68
N LEU A 180 -29.09 25.87 -15.45
CA LEU A 180 -29.75 26.51 -14.28
C LEU A 180 -31.25 26.81 -14.48
N SER A 181 -31.95 26.10 -15.37
CA SER A 181 -33.29 26.52 -15.81
C SER A 181 -34.36 26.43 -14.73
N PHE A 182 -34.18 25.59 -13.70
CA PHE A 182 -35.07 25.48 -12.53
C PHE A 182 -34.46 26.07 -11.24
N ASN A 183 -33.48 26.95 -11.36
CA ASN A 183 -32.92 27.62 -10.20
C ASN A 183 -33.85 28.70 -9.69
N THR A 184 -34.47 28.58 -8.52
CA THR A 184 -35.46 29.55 -8.03
C THR A 184 -34.86 30.56 -7.03
N ILE A 185 -34.09 30.09 -6.03
CA ILE A 185 -33.53 30.91 -4.94
C ILE A 185 -32.00 30.77 -4.84
N GLY A 186 -31.41 29.73 -5.43
CA GLY A 186 -29.96 29.49 -5.40
C GLY A 186 -29.14 30.68 -5.93
N PHE A 187 -28.00 30.94 -5.28
CA PHE A 187 -27.13 32.09 -5.59
C PHE A 187 -25.65 31.70 -5.71
N ASP A 188 -24.86 32.56 -6.35
CA ASP A 188 -23.41 32.38 -6.58
C ASP A 188 -23.06 31.07 -7.31
N ASN A 189 -23.93 30.58 -8.20
CA ASN A 189 -23.66 29.39 -9.00
C ASN A 189 -23.07 29.75 -10.37
N THR A 190 -22.06 29.01 -10.82
CA THR A 190 -21.50 29.09 -12.18
C THR A 190 -21.78 27.80 -12.92
N ALA A 191 -22.56 27.85 -13.99
CA ALA A 191 -22.86 26.69 -14.82
C ALA A 191 -22.66 26.98 -16.32
N ILE A 192 -21.98 26.07 -17.03
CA ILE A 192 -21.64 26.22 -18.45
C ILE A 192 -21.87 24.88 -19.17
N GLY A 193 -22.53 24.90 -20.32
CA GLY A 193 -22.68 23.76 -21.23
C GLY A 193 -24.14 23.40 -21.53
N HIS A 194 -24.51 22.13 -21.40
CA HIS A 194 -25.84 21.63 -21.80
C HIS A 194 -26.53 20.96 -20.62
N VAL A 195 -27.63 21.55 -20.13
CA VAL A 195 -28.43 21.03 -19.01
C VAL A 195 -27.58 20.82 -17.75
N SER A 196 -26.58 21.67 -17.57
CA SER A 196 -25.74 21.69 -16.38
C SER A 196 -26.46 22.43 -15.26
N LEU A 197 -26.43 21.85 -14.06
CA LEU A 197 -27.05 22.38 -12.84
C LEU A 197 -28.55 22.69 -13.02
N HIS A 198 -29.25 21.84 -13.78
CA HIS A 198 -30.61 22.09 -14.28
C HIS A 198 -31.66 22.26 -13.17
N LEU A 199 -31.68 21.39 -12.14
CA LEU A 199 -32.72 21.34 -11.10
C LEU A 199 -32.38 22.08 -9.79
N ASN A 200 -31.58 23.14 -9.85
CA ASN A 200 -31.01 23.83 -8.66
C ASN A 200 -31.92 24.76 -7.88
N VAL A 201 -32.88 24.24 -7.12
CA VAL A 201 -33.85 25.04 -6.35
C VAL A 201 -33.21 26.09 -5.40
N ASP A 202 -32.41 25.67 -4.41
CA ASP A 202 -31.78 26.54 -3.37
C ASP A 202 -30.25 26.33 -3.23
N GLY A 203 -29.63 25.46 -4.04
CA GLY A 203 -28.19 25.21 -3.97
C GLY A 203 -27.36 26.46 -4.29
N LYS A 204 -26.26 26.64 -3.56
CA LYS A 204 -25.41 27.84 -3.59
C LYS A 204 -23.94 27.52 -3.81
N HIS A 205 -23.20 28.47 -4.39
CA HIS A 205 -21.75 28.37 -4.58
C HIS A 205 -21.30 27.13 -5.36
N ASN A 206 -22.10 26.67 -6.33
CA ASN A 206 -21.75 25.50 -7.15
C ASN A 206 -21.10 25.90 -8.47
N THR A 207 -20.13 25.12 -8.94
CA THR A 207 -19.52 25.25 -10.27
C THR A 207 -19.79 23.98 -11.08
N ALA A 208 -20.45 24.10 -12.24
CA ALA A 208 -20.84 22.97 -13.10
C ALA A 208 -20.47 23.22 -14.58
N ILE A 209 -19.52 22.49 -15.14
CA ILE A 209 -19.06 22.70 -16.53
C ILE A 209 -19.17 21.41 -17.35
N GLY A 210 -19.98 21.42 -18.40
CA GLY A 210 -20.12 20.32 -19.36
C GLY A 210 -21.58 19.97 -19.64
N THR A 211 -21.88 18.68 -19.77
CA THR A 211 -23.22 18.20 -20.13
C THR A 211 -23.82 17.37 -19.00
N ASN A 212 -25.06 17.66 -18.60
CA ASN A 212 -25.77 16.97 -17.51
C ASN A 212 -24.99 16.95 -16.18
N VAL A 213 -24.08 17.89 -15.98
CA VAL A 213 -23.31 17.99 -14.74
C VAL A 213 -24.22 18.53 -13.64
N MET A 214 -24.23 17.90 -12.47
CA MET A 214 -25.09 18.30 -11.35
C MET A 214 -26.59 18.43 -11.72
N TYR A 215 -27.07 17.63 -12.68
CA TYR A 215 -28.44 17.73 -13.22
C TYR A 215 -29.52 17.80 -12.14
N SER A 216 -29.42 16.98 -11.09
CA SER A 216 -30.42 16.86 -10.02
C SER A 216 -30.13 17.66 -8.75
N ASN A 217 -29.09 18.50 -8.70
CA ASN A 217 -28.73 19.24 -7.48
C ASN A 217 -29.86 20.19 -7.14
N THR A 218 -30.54 20.02 -6.00
CA THR A 218 -31.64 20.90 -5.57
C THR A 218 -31.21 21.85 -4.46
N ILE A 219 -30.55 21.34 -3.41
CA ILE A 219 -30.14 22.13 -2.23
C ILE A 219 -28.66 21.98 -1.87
N GLY A 220 -27.91 21.18 -2.63
CA GLY A 220 -26.47 20.97 -2.40
C GLY A 220 -25.66 22.23 -2.66
N ASN A 221 -24.68 22.50 -1.79
CA ASN A 221 -23.86 23.71 -1.82
C ASN A 221 -22.38 23.41 -2.01
N TYR A 222 -21.62 24.39 -2.49
CA TYR A 222 -20.15 24.33 -2.57
C TYR A 222 -19.59 23.14 -3.37
N ASN A 223 -20.32 22.67 -4.38
CA ASN A 223 -19.84 21.59 -5.24
C ASN A 223 -19.10 22.13 -6.46
N THR A 224 -18.06 21.42 -6.91
CA THR A 224 -17.34 21.71 -8.15
C THR A 224 -17.38 20.48 -9.04
N ALA A 225 -17.98 20.57 -10.22
CA ALA A 225 -18.09 19.44 -11.13
C ALA A 225 -17.79 19.83 -12.59
N VAL A 226 -17.05 18.97 -13.28
CA VAL A 226 -16.64 19.16 -14.68
C VAL A 226 -16.73 17.84 -15.44
N GLY A 227 -17.27 17.88 -16.67
CA GLY A 227 -17.30 16.76 -17.61
C GLY A 227 -18.71 16.36 -18.07
N LEU A 228 -18.95 15.07 -18.30
CA LEU A 228 -20.25 14.55 -18.74
C LEU A 228 -20.87 13.75 -17.61
N SER A 229 -22.05 14.17 -17.13
CA SER A 229 -22.78 13.53 -16.05
C SER A 229 -21.99 13.39 -14.73
N SER A 230 -20.99 14.25 -14.50
CA SER A 230 -20.32 14.36 -13.20
C SER A 230 -21.29 14.88 -12.14
N LEU A 231 -21.33 14.23 -10.97
CA LEU A 231 -22.21 14.58 -9.87
C LEU A 231 -23.71 14.62 -10.25
N MET A 232 -24.11 13.93 -11.33
CA MET A 232 -25.41 14.07 -11.98
C MET A 232 -26.61 13.85 -11.04
N ASN A 233 -26.58 12.81 -10.22
CA ASN A 233 -27.68 12.43 -9.32
C ASN A 233 -27.50 12.97 -7.89
N ASN A 234 -26.70 14.03 -7.70
CA ASN A 234 -26.60 14.70 -6.40
C ASN A 234 -27.83 15.58 -6.19
N ILE A 235 -28.62 15.38 -5.13
CA ILE A 235 -29.81 16.18 -4.78
C ILE A 235 -29.45 17.18 -3.68
N ALA A 236 -28.85 16.70 -2.58
CA ALA A 236 -28.60 17.53 -1.40
C ALA A 236 -27.15 17.46 -0.88
N GLY A 237 -26.26 16.73 -1.56
CA GLY A 237 -24.86 16.62 -1.16
C GLY A 237 -24.10 17.93 -1.39
N SER A 238 -23.32 18.34 -0.39
CA SER A 238 -22.51 19.56 -0.41
C SER A 238 -21.01 19.27 -0.30
N ASN A 239 -20.18 20.15 -0.84
CA ASN A 239 -18.71 20.09 -0.75
C ASN A 239 -18.05 18.94 -1.54
N GLY A 240 -18.65 18.48 -2.64
CA GLY A 240 -18.06 17.48 -3.55
C GLY A 240 -17.23 18.10 -4.68
N VAL A 241 -16.16 17.41 -5.10
CA VAL A 241 -15.37 17.75 -6.30
C VAL A 241 -15.38 16.58 -7.27
N ALA A 242 -15.98 16.73 -8.45
CA ALA A 242 -16.14 15.65 -9.45
C ALA A 242 -15.69 16.07 -10.85
N ILE A 243 -14.57 15.53 -11.34
CA ILE A 243 -13.98 15.88 -12.63
C ILE A 243 -13.82 14.62 -13.48
N GLY A 244 -14.50 14.54 -14.63
CA GLY A 244 -14.38 13.40 -15.55
C GLY A 244 -15.70 12.98 -16.19
N TYR A 245 -15.75 11.78 -16.73
CA TYR A 245 -17.00 11.19 -17.21
C TYR A 245 -17.64 10.42 -16.06
N GLU A 246 -18.88 10.77 -15.68
CA GLU A 246 -19.64 10.09 -14.63
C GLU A 246 -18.90 9.98 -13.28
N SER A 247 -18.02 10.93 -12.98
CA SER A 247 -17.34 11.03 -11.69
C SER A 247 -18.38 11.40 -10.61
N GLN A 248 -18.39 10.65 -9.49
CA GLN A 248 -19.40 10.79 -8.43
C GLN A 248 -20.87 10.78 -8.90
N ARG A 249 -21.18 10.04 -9.96
CA ARG A 249 -22.51 10.10 -10.60
C ARG A 249 -23.66 9.89 -9.61
N ASN A 250 -23.56 8.89 -8.74
CA ASN A 250 -24.60 8.50 -7.78
C ASN A 250 -24.33 9.03 -6.37
N SER A 251 -23.87 10.28 -6.26
CA SER A 251 -23.42 10.82 -4.97
C SER A 251 -24.51 10.90 -3.90
N ASN A 252 -25.72 11.39 -4.19
CA ASN A 252 -26.76 11.52 -3.16
C ASN A 252 -28.15 11.74 -3.76
N LYS A 253 -29.09 10.79 -3.63
CA LYS A 253 -30.48 10.97 -4.10
C LYS A 253 -31.47 11.29 -2.97
N THR A 254 -30.99 11.73 -1.81
CA THR A 254 -31.86 12.11 -0.70
C THR A 254 -32.16 13.59 -0.76
N SER A 255 -33.38 14.01 -0.39
CA SER A 255 -33.69 15.43 -0.18
C SER A 255 -33.13 16.00 1.13
N THR A 256 -32.49 15.16 1.96
CA THR A 256 -31.84 15.56 3.21
C THR A 256 -30.42 16.04 2.94
N ALA A 257 -30.09 17.23 3.44
CA ALA A 257 -28.74 17.79 3.36
C ALA A 257 -27.69 16.80 3.89
N PHE A 258 -26.63 16.62 3.11
CA PHE A 258 -25.55 15.69 3.41
C PHE A 258 -24.20 16.34 3.06
N ILE A 259 -23.19 16.11 3.89
CA ILE A 259 -21.84 16.59 3.66
C ILE A 259 -21.05 15.51 2.92
N ASN A 260 -20.73 15.78 1.66
CA ASN A 260 -20.05 14.87 0.73
C ASN A 260 -18.55 14.81 1.02
N TYR A 261 -17.85 15.95 0.98
CA TYR A 261 -16.40 16.07 1.14
C TYR A 261 -15.54 15.08 0.34
N ASN A 262 -16.07 14.48 -0.72
CA ASN A 262 -15.28 13.62 -1.58
C ASN A 262 -14.66 14.43 -2.72
N THR A 263 -13.45 14.03 -3.12
CA THR A 263 -12.75 14.52 -4.31
C THR A 263 -12.55 13.37 -5.28
N SER A 264 -12.93 13.56 -6.54
CA SER A 264 -13.00 12.52 -7.55
C SER A 264 -12.57 13.05 -8.91
N VAL A 265 -11.56 12.41 -9.48
CA VAL A 265 -10.99 12.79 -10.78
C VAL A 265 -10.77 11.53 -11.64
N GLY A 266 -11.48 11.41 -12.75
CA GLY A 266 -11.31 10.31 -13.71
C GLY A 266 -12.62 9.78 -14.27
N TYR A 267 -12.50 8.78 -15.14
CA TYR A 267 -13.65 8.10 -15.74
C TYR A 267 -14.30 7.18 -14.70
N GLN A 268 -15.57 7.43 -14.38
CA GLN A 268 -16.37 6.68 -13.41
C GLN A 268 -15.67 6.50 -12.05
N SER A 269 -14.83 7.48 -11.66
CA SER A 269 -14.22 7.51 -10.35
C SER A 269 -15.30 7.81 -9.29
N LEU A 270 -15.30 7.07 -8.18
CA LEU A 270 -16.30 7.16 -7.12
C LEU A 270 -17.75 7.11 -7.64
N TYR A 271 -18.05 6.22 -8.59
CA TYR A 271 -19.35 6.19 -9.28
C TYR A 271 -20.56 6.08 -8.33
N GLY A 272 -20.42 5.33 -7.22
CA GLY A 272 -21.47 5.11 -6.23
C GLY A 272 -22.18 3.76 -6.34
N GLY A 273 -21.56 2.80 -7.04
CA GLY A 273 -22.12 1.48 -7.33
C GLY A 273 -23.18 1.47 -8.45
N PRO A 274 -23.41 0.31 -9.10
CA PRO A 274 -24.35 0.20 -10.21
C PRO A 274 -25.83 0.18 -9.78
N ASN A 275 -26.11 -0.21 -8.53
CA ASN A 275 -27.48 -0.49 -8.05
C ASN A 275 -27.97 0.47 -6.96
N PHE A 276 -27.09 1.30 -6.40
CA PHE A 276 -27.41 2.21 -5.29
C PHE A 276 -27.31 3.65 -5.76
N PHE A 277 -28.35 4.44 -5.49
CA PHE A 277 -28.41 5.86 -5.86
C PHE A 277 -28.17 6.78 -4.67
N SER A 278 -27.61 6.28 -3.56
CA SER A 278 -27.33 7.05 -2.35
C SER A 278 -25.99 6.65 -1.77
N ASN A 279 -24.90 7.22 -2.31
CA ASN A 279 -23.59 7.09 -1.70
C ASN A 279 -23.53 7.95 -0.43
N THR A 280 -23.58 7.31 0.74
CA THR A 280 -23.42 7.97 2.04
C THR A 280 -21.96 8.08 2.46
N GLY A 281 -21.03 7.57 1.66
CA GLY A 281 -19.60 7.66 1.90
C GLY A 281 -19.11 9.09 1.76
N ASN A 282 -18.33 9.56 2.73
CA ASN A 282 -17.73 10.90 2.73
C ASN A 282 -16.22 10.90 2.98
N TYR A 283 -15.58 12.05 2.74
CA TYR A 283 -14.14 12.25 2.92
C TYR A 283 -13.23 11.33 2.09
N ASN A 284 -13.69 10.88 0.93
CA ASN A 284 -12.93 10.02 0.02
C ASN A 284 -12.17 10.84 -1.03
N THR A 285 -10.92 10.46 -1.33
CA THR A 285 -10.13 11.04 -2.42
C THR A 285 -9.84 9.99 -3.47
N THR A 286 -10.20 10.26 -4.73
CA THR A 286 -10.11 9.27 -5.82
C THR A 286 -9.56 9.86 -7.10
N ILE A 287 -8.59 9.19 -7.72
CA ILE A 287 -7.97 9.60 -8.98
C ILE A 287 -7.73 8.36 -9.86
N GLY A 288 -8.38 8.29 -11.01
CA GLY A 288 -8.15 7.21 -11.98
C GLY A 288 -9.41 6.66 -12.63
N TYR A 289 -9.22 5.72 -13.56
CA TYR A 289 -10.32 5.01 -14.20
C TYR A 289 -10.95 4.02 -13.21
N GLN A 290 -12.25 4.17 -12.94
CA GLN A 290 -13.04 3.31 -12.04
C GLN A 290 -12.42 3.14 -10.64
N SER A 291 -11.61 4.09 -10.18
CA SER A 291 -11.11 4.09 -8.80
C SER A 291 -12.27 4.30 -7.83
N LEU A 292 -12.39 3.43 -6.82
CA LEU A 292 -13.46 3.46 -5.81
C LEU A 292 -14.89 3.40 -6.42
N PHE A 293 -15.05 2.72 -7.56
CA PHE A 293 -16.29 2.69 -8.35
C PHE A 293 -17.54 2.29 -7.54
N SER A 294 -17.45 1.24 -6.73
CA SER A 294 -18.60 0.62 -6.07
C SER A 294 -18.96 1.19 -4.69
N ASN A 295 -18.26 2.23 -4.22
CA ASN A 295 -18.42 2.70 -2.84
C ASN A 295 -19.81 3.25 -2.57
N VAL A 296 -20.46 2.70 -1.55
CA VAL A 296 -21.82 3.08 -1.13
C VAL A 296 -21.78 3.82 0.20
N SER A 297 -21.02 3.36 1.19
CA SER A 297 -21.01 3.98 2.52
C SER A 297 -19.61 4.12 3.14
N GLY A 298 -18.56 3.67 2.45
CA GLY A 298 -17.20 3.74 2.94
C GLY A 298 -16.68 5.18 3.01
N ASN A 299 -16.01 5.52 4.09
CA ASN A 299 -15.52 6.85 4.43
C ASN A 299 -13.99 6.88 4.52
N TYR A 300 -13.41 8.07 4.34
CA TYR A 300 -11.97 8.30 4.53
C TYR A 300 -11.06 7.42 3.66
N ASN A 301 -11.51 7.01 2.48
CA ASN A 301 -10.71 6.20 1.57
C ASN A 301 -9.91 7.07 0.59
N THR A 302 -8.67 6.67 0.32
CA THR A 302 -7.83 7.23 -0.75
C THR A 302 -7.61 6.16 -1.81
N ALA A 303 -8.00 6.41 -3.06
CA ALA A 303 -7.84 5.48 -4.18
C ALA A 303 -7.18 6.17 -5.38
N SER A 304 -6.00 5.72 -5.80
CA SER A 304 -5.28 6.30 -6.93
C SER A 304 -4.76 5.22 -7.89
N GLY A 305 -5.25 5.21 -9.12
CA GLY A 305 -4.84 4.24 -10.14
C GLY A 305 -6.01 3.62 -10.90
N TYR A 306 -5.69 2.90 -11.97
CA TYR A 306 -6.69 2.13 -12.72
C TYR A 306 -7.28 1.05 -11.82
N GLN A 307 -8.60 1.08 -11.63
CA GLN A 307 -9.34 0.10 -10.83
C GLN A 307 -8.80 -0.09 -9.40
N SER A 308 -8.24 0.97 -8.83
CA SER A 308 -7.84 1.02 -7.42
C SER A 308 -9.08 1.02 -6.52
N LEU A 309 -9.18 0.06 -5.59
CA LEU A 309 -10.28 -0.03 -4.60
C LEU A 309 -11.70 -0.15 -5.23
N THR A 310 -11.80 -0.76 -6.41
CA THR A 310 -13.01 -0.74 -7.27
C THR A 310 -14.25 -1.32 -6.61
N ASN A 311 -14.14 -2.43 -5.88
CA ASN A 311 -15.29 -3.14 -5.32
C ASN A 311 -15.63 -2.76 -3.87
N ASN A 312 -14.97 -1.74 -3.30
CA ASN A 312 -15.26 -1.31 -1.93
C ASN A 312 -16.70 -0.86 -1.85
N THR A 313 -17.49 -1.44 -0.94
CA THR A 313 -18.89 -1.06 -0.72
C THR A 313 -19.03 -0.22 0.53
N SER A 314 -18.41 -0.63 1.62
CA SER A 314 -18.57 0.00 2.94
C SER A 314 -17.28 0.07 3.77
N GLY A 315 -16.14 -0.37 3.21
CA GLY A 315 -14.86 -0.33 3.93
C GLY A 315 -14.39 1.11 4.15
N ASP A 316 -13.91 1.38 5.35
CA ASP A 316 -13.45 2.69 5.81
C ASP A 316 -11.91 2.76 5.94
N ASN A 317 -11.36 3.97 5.82
CA ASN A 317 -9.95 4.28 6.10
C ASN A 317 -8.95 3.46 5.27
N ASN A 318 -9.27 3.12 4.02
CA ASN A 318 -8.37 2.40 3.15
C ASN A 318 -7.55 3.35 2.26
N THR A 319 -6.25 3.09 2.16
CA THR A 319 -5.36 3.75 1.18
C THR A 319 -4.98 2.74 0.11
N SER A 320 -5.32 3.01 -1.14
CA SER A 320 -5.02 2.18 -2.29
C SER A 320 -4.38 3.00 -3.40
N ILE A 321 -3.15 2.66 -3.78
CA ILE A 321 -2.34 3.37 -4.76
C ILE A 321 -1.69 2.33 -5.68
N GLY A 322 -2.09 2.30 -6.95
CA GLY A 322 -1.55 1.40 -7.96
C GLY A 322 -2.60 0.81 -8.89
N TYR A 323 -2.14 0.12 -9.94
CA TYR A 323 -3.00 -0.64 -10.84
C TYR A 323 -3.66 -1.80 -10.07
N SER A 324 -4.99 -1.79 -10.02
CA SER A 324 -5.81 -2.80 -9.34
C SER A 324 -5.43 -3.08 -7.88
N ALA A 325 -4.82 -2.11 -7.20
CA ALA A 325 -4.53 -2.23 -5.77
C ALA A 325 -5.86 -2.31 -4.98
N LEU A 326 -5.95 -3.24 -4.04
CA LEU A 326 -7.10 -3.44 -3.14
C LEU A 326 -8.45 -3.61 -3.89
N SER A 327 -8.41 -4.14 -5.13
CA SER A 327 -9.54 -4.07 -6.07
C SER A 327 -10.79 -4.82 -5.60
N ASN A 328 -10.65 -5.94 -4.90
CA ASN A 328 -11.77 -6.77 -4.46
C ASN A 328 -12.26 -6.47 -3.03
N ASN A 329 -11.69 -5.46 -2.35
CA ASN A 329 -12.12 -5.11 -0.99
C ASN A 329 -13.59 -4.77 -1.01
N THR A 330 -14.40 -5.37 -0.14
CA THR A 330 -15.83 -5.07 -0.04
C THR A 330 -16.11 -4.30 1.25
N THR A 331 -15.71 -4.87 2.39
CA THR A 331 -15.97 -4.32 3.73
C THR A 331 -14.73 -4.23 4.60
N GLY A 332 -13.53 -4.52 4.07
CA GLY A 332 -12.30 -4.42 4.84
C GLY A 332 -11.93 -2.97 5.15
N ASP A 333 -11.47 -2.73 6.37
CA ASP A 333 -11.13 -1.41 6.91
C ASP A 333 -9.64 -1.28 7.23
N ASN A 334 -9.15 -0.04 7.22
CA ASN A 334 -7.81 0.32 7.68
C ASN A 334 -6.68 -0.41 6.91
N ASN A 335 -6.87 -0.68 5.61
CA ASN A 335 -5.84 -1.32 4.78
C ASN A 335 -5.03 -0.28 4.01
N THR A 336 -3.72 -0.51 3.88
CA THR A 336 -2.82 0.26 3.03
C THR A 336 -2.27 -0.64 1.94
N ALA A 337 -2.56 -0.34 0.68
CA ALA A 337 -2.09 -1.06 -0.50
C ALA A 337 -1.35 -0.08 -1.43
N ASN A 338 -0.02 -0.21 -1.55
CA ASN A 338 0.81 0.60 -2.41
C ASN A 338 1.61 -0.29 -3.37
N GLY A 339 1.22 -0.32 -4.63
CA GLY A 339 1.82 -1.16 -5.67
C GLY A 339 0.78 -1.85 -6.54
N ALA A 340 1.15 -2.20 -7.76
CA ALA A 340 0.24 -2.90 -8.67
C ALA A 340 -0.14 -4.28 -8.10
N GLY A 341 -1.44 -4.55 -8.00
CA GLY A 341 -1.98 -5.79 -7.44
C GLY A 341 -1.76 -5.98 -5.93
N ALA A 342 -1.28 -4.99 -5.18
CA ALA A 342 -1.18 -5.09 -3.73
C ALA A 342 -2.57 -5.33 -3.11
N LEU A 343 -2.72 -6.33 -2.24
CA LEU A 343 -3.99 -6.74 -1.62
C LEU A 343 -5.16 -6.98 -2.60
N TYR A 344 -4.88 -7.42 -3.83
CA TYR A 344 -5.87 -7.54 -4.91
C TYR A 344 -7.15 -8.28 -4.50
N SER A 345 -7.02 -9.42 -3.81
CA SER A 345 -8.15 -10.30 -3.42
C SER A 345 -8.74 -10.02 -2.04
N ASN A 346 -8.31 -8.98 -1.31
CA ASN A 346 -8.86 -8.66 0.02
C ASN A 346 -10.36 -8.49 -0.08
N THR A 347 -11.15 -9.14 0.78
CA THR A 347 -12.61 -8.95 0.81
C THR A 347 -13.03 -8.23 2.08
N SER A 348 -12.69 -8.79 3.25
CA SER A 348 -13.03 -8.27 4.57
C SER A 348 -11.86 -8.20 5.55
N GLY A 349 -10.64 -8.55 5.11
CA GLY A 349 -9.44 -8.44 5.93
C GLY A 349 -9.17 -6.98 6.34
N ASN A 350 -8.77 -6.77 7.60
CA ASN A 350 -8.56 -5.43 8.16
C ASN A 350 -7.10 -5.24 8.62
N PHE A 351 -6.68 -3.98 8.70
CA PHE A 351 -5.37 -3.57 9.23
C PHE A 351 -4.18 -4.16 8.48
N ASN A 352 -4.32 -4.46 7.19
CA ASN A 352 -3.22 -4.98 6.38
C ASN A 352 -2.42 -3.85 5.73
N THR A 353 -1.10 -3.96 5.74
CA THR A 353 -0.19 -3.06 5.03
C THR A 353 0.55 -3.86 3.96
N ALA A 354 0.39 -3.48 2.70
CA ALA A 354 0.98 -4.13 1.53
C ALA A 354 1.70 -3.07 0.67
N ASN A 355 3.02 -3.13 0.63
CA ASN A 355 3.86 -2.21 -0.12
C ASN A 355 4.77 -2.99 -1.09
N GLY A 356 4.45 -2.97 -2.37
CA GLY A 356 5.16 -3.73 -3.39
C GLY A 356 4.24 -4.27 -4.49
N TYR A 357 4.84 -4.70 -5.60
CA TYR A 357 4.10 -5.42 -6.64
C TYR A 357 3.60 -6.76 -6.08
N SER A 358 2.29 -6.99 -6.19
CA SER A 358 1.60 -8.21 -5.73
C SER A 358 1.87 -8.60 -4.27
N SER A 359 2.23 -7.67 -3.39
CA SER A 359 2.30 -7.97 -1.94
C SER A 359 0.90 -8.27 -1.39
N LEU A 360 0.74 -9.35 -0.60
CA LEU A 360 -0.55 -9.81 -0.06
C LEU A 360 -1.65 -10.06 -1.12
N TYR A 361 -1.28 -10.44 -2.35
CA TYR A 361 -2.21 -10.53 -3.48
C TYR A 361 -3.47 -11.37 -3.21
N THR A 362 -3.32 -12.55 -2.59
CA THR A 362 -4.46 -13.47 -2.35
C THR A 362 -5.10 -13.36 -0.97
N ASN A 363 -4.76 -12.35 -0.15
CA ASN A 363 -5.34 -12.22 1.18
C ASN A 363 -6.85 -12.04 1.05
N GLU A 364 -7.66 -12.95 1.59
CA GLU A 364 -9.13 -12.84 1.49
C GLU A 364 -9.70 -12.21 2.77
N THR A 365 -9.32 -12.79 3.93
CA THR A 365 -9.84 -12.40 5.25
C THR A 365 -8.75 -12.16 6.31
N GLY A 366 -7.48 -12.39 5.97
CA GLY A 366 -6.37 -12.24 6.93
C GLY A 366 -6.28 -10.83 7.51
N PHE A 367 -5.90 -10.74 8.78
CA PHE A 367 -5.92 -9.54 9.61
C PHE A 367 -4.52 -9.16 10.10
N ALA A 368 -4.25 -7.86 10.17
CA ALA A 368 -3.02 -7.29 10.72
C ALA A 368 -1.72 -7.86 10.12
N ASN A 369 -1.67 -8.05 8.81
CA ASN A 369 -0.46 -8.47 8.10
C ASN A 369 0.32 -7.26 7.56
N THR A 370 1.65 -7.30 7.63
CA THR A 370 2.55 -6.32 7.03
C THR A 370 3.43 -7.00 5.98
N ALA A 371 3.32 -6.58 4.72
CA ALA A 371 4.06 -7.10 3.58
C ALA A 371 4.78 -5.95 2.85
N ASN A 372 6.11 -5.97 2.84
CA ASN A 372 6.94 -4.98 2.16
C ASN A 372 7.92 -5.68 1.22
N GLY A 373 7.71 -5.58 -0.09
CA GLY A 373 8.55 -6.22 -1.11
C GLY A 373 7.75 -6.83 -2.27
N TYR A 374 8.46 -7.20 -3.33
CA TYR A 374 7.91 -7.96 -4.45
C TYR A 374 7.39 -9.32 -3.98
N ASN A 375 6.10 -9.61 -4.22
CA ASN A 375 5.43 -10.85 -3.83
C ASN A 375 5.53 -11.23 -2.34
N ALA A 376 5.80 -10.28 -1.44
CA ALA A 376 5.82 -10.57 -0.01
C ALA A 376 4.41 -11.00 0.45
N LEU A 377 4.30 -12.13 1.17
CA LEU A 377 3.02 -12.74 1.57
C LEU A 377 2.03 -12.98 0.40
N LEU A 378 2.52 -13.26 -0.82
CA LEU A 378 1.66 -13.39 -2.01
C LEU A 378 0.46 -14.32 -1.82
N LEU A 379 0.71 -15.52 -1.28
CA LEU A 379 -0.28 -16.59 -1.13
C LEU A 379 -0.87 -16.69 0.29
N ASN A 380 -0.89 -15.57 1.04
CA ASN A 380 -1.64 -15.52 2.29
C ASN A 380 -3.14 -15.54 1.99
N ILE A 381 -3.89 -16.52 2.51
CA ILE A 381 -5.35 -16.59 2.30
C ILE A 381 -6.05 -16.02 3.54
N ASN A 382 -5.76 -16.60 4.71
CA ASN A 382 -6.39 -16.29 5.99
C ASN A 382 -5.41 -16.27 7.18
N GLY A 383 -4.10 -16.20 6.92
CA GLY A 383 -3.10 -16.03 7.98
C GLY A 383 -3.12 -14.62 8.57
N ASP A 384 -2.94 -14.53 9.88
CA ASP A 384 -3.01 -13.30 10.67
C ASP A 384 -1.66 -12.94 11.32
N TYR A 385 -1.47 -11.66 11.60
CA TYR A 385 -0.32 -11.13 12.35
C TYR A 385 1.05 -11.47 11.74
N ASN A 386 1.15 -11.62 10.43
CA ASN A 386 2.41 -11.91 9.76
C ASN A 386 3.15 -10.64 9.34
N THR A 387 4.47 -10.63 9.49
CA THR A 387 5.36 -9.57 9.00
C THR A 387 6.31 -10.15 7.97
N ALA A 388 6.27 -9.66 6.73
CA ALA A 388 7.16 -10.04 5.64
C ALA A 388 7.83 -8.79 5.07
N ASN A 389 9.16 -8.74 5.14
CA ASN A 389 9.97 -7.64 4.61
C ASN A 389 11.11 -8.20 3.74
N GLY A 390 10.94 -8.15 2.42
CA GLY A 390 11.87 -8.69 1.42
C GLY A 390 11.15 -9.30 0.22
N SER A 391 11.87 -9.49 -0.88
CA SER A 391 11.33 -10.19 -2.06
C SER A 391 11.00 -11.64 -1.71
N ASP A 392 9.76 -12.04 -1.99
CA ASP A 392 9.24 -13.40 -1.78
C ASP A 392 9.35 -13.89 -0.32
N ALA A 393 9.43 -12.97 0.65
CA ALA A 393 9.33 -13.30 2.07
C ALA A 393 7.92 -13.81 2.40
N LEU A 394 7.81 -14.96 3.07
CA LEU A 394 6.53 -15.65 3.38
C LEU A 394 5.63 -15.89 2.14
N TYR A 395 6.22 -16.08 0.97
CA TYR A 395 5.50 -16.20 -0.31
C TYR A 395 4.33 -17.20 -0.28
N SER A 396 4.50 -18.39 0.31
CA SER A 396 3.51 -19.49 0.30
C SER A 396 2.61 -19.59 1.55
N ASN A 397 2.56 -18.57 2.41
CA ASN A 397 1.91 -18.64 3.72
C ASN A 397 0.38 -18.78 3.68
N ALA A 398 -0.17 -19.94 3.32
CA ALA A 398 -1.61 -20.16 3.17
C ALA A 398 -2.43 -19.73 4.40
N ALA A 399 -2.07 -20.21 5.59
CA ALA A 399 -2.84 -19.99 6.85
C ALA A 399 -1.95 -19.83 8.11
N GLY A 400 -0.64 -19.73 7.96
CA GLY A 400 0.27 -19.55 9.10
C GLY A 400 0.09 -18.19 9.78
N ASN A 401 0.15 -18.17 11.10
CA ASN A 401 -0.08 -16.99 11.93
C ASN A 401 1.18 -16.58 12.69
N SER A 402 1.28 -15.28 12.96
CA SER A 402 2.33 -14.70 13.82
C SER A 402 3.76 -14.99 13.34
N ASN A 403 3.99 -15.06 12.03
CA ASN A 403 5.32 -15.26 11.48
C ASN A 403 6.02 -13.94 11.17
N THR A 404 7.31 -13.84 11.45
CA THR A 404 8.17 -12.72 11.07
C THR A 404 9.22 -13.21 10.08
N ALA A 405 9.25 -12.65 8.88
CA ALA A 405 10.23 -12.94 7.83
C ALA A 405 10.87 -11.64 7.33
N ILE A 406 12.16 -11.46 7.59
CA ILE A 406 12.94 -10.29 7.19
C ILE A 406 14.13 -10.77 6.36
N GLY A 407 14.13 -10.47 5.07
CA GLY A 407 15.13 -10.93 4.10
C GLY A 407 14.46 -11.56 2.87
N SER A 408 15.15 -11.52 1.73
CA SER A 408 14.66 -12.19 0.53
C SER A 408 14.52 -13.70 0.79
N ILE A 409 13.43 -14.29 0.31
CA ILE A 409 13.10 -15.72 0.40
C ILE A 409 13.12 -16.30 1.84
N ALA A 410 13.02 -15.46 2.88
CA ALA A 410 12.86 -15.89 4.26
C ALA A 410 11.46 -16.51 4.45
N LEU A 411 11.39 -17.71 5.06
CA LEU A 411 10.15 -18.48 5.22
C LEU A 411 9.32 -18.66 3.93
N GLN A 412 9.97 -18.67 2.76
CA GLN A 412 9.30 -18.67 1.45
C GLN A 412 8.25 -19.77 1.32
N PHE A 413 8.55 -20.99 1.78
CA PHE A 413 7.67 -22.15 1.65
C PHE A 413 6.80 -22.45 2.88
N ASN A 414 6.71 -21.52 3.85
CA ASN A 414 5.82 -21.71 4.99
C ASN A 414 4.38 -21.76 4.50
N THR A 415 3.61 -22.79 4.86
CA THR A 415 2.21 -22.94 4.46
C THR A 415 1.26 -22.71 5.63
N ILE A 416 1.44 -23.43 6.73
CA ILE A 416 0.60 -23.36 7.93
C ILE A 416 1.39 -23.23 9.23
N GLY A 417 2.73 -23.22 9.15
CA GLY A 417 3.60 -23.03 10.31
C GLY A 417 3.33 -21.70 11.00
N ASN A 418 3.29 -21.72 12.33
CA ASN A 418 2.96 -20.57 13.18
C ASN A 418 4.16 -20.13 14.01
N SER A 419 4.18 -18.84 14.37
CA SER A 419 5.12 -18.28 15.36
C SER A 419 6.60 -18.49 14.99
N ASN A 420 6.94 -18.45 13.71
CA ASN A 420 8.33 -18.54 13.25
C ASN A 420 8.94 -17.14 13.07
N THR A 421 10.21 -16.98 13.44
CA THR A 421 11.00 -15.76 13.20
C THR A 421 12.19 -16.10 12.31
N ALA A 422 12.21 -15.59 11.10
CA ALA A 422 13.27 -15.72 10.13
C ALA A 422 13.87 -14.34 9.79
N ILE A 423 15.14 -14.13 10.11
CA ILE A 423 15.86 -12.88 9.84
C ILE A 423 17.14 -13.21 9.09
N GLY A 424 17.22 -12.84 7.82
CA GLY A 424 18.32 -13.14 6.91
C GLY A 424 17.83 -13.75 5.61
N VAL A 425 18.62 -13.59 4.54
CA VAL A 425 18.28 -14.16 3.23
C VAL A 425 18.20 -15.69 3.33
N GLY A 426 17.05 -16.25 2.95
CA GLY A 426 16.81 -17.69 2.97
C GLY A 426 16.79 -18.35 4.35
N ALA A 427 16.66 -17.58 5.44
CA ALA A 427 16.44 -18.13 6.78
C ALA A 427 15.10 -18.90 6.81
N LEU A 428 15.11 -20.12 7.37
CA LEU A 428 13.94 -21.02 7.42
C LEU A 428 13.24 -21.24 6.07
N ASN A 429 13.95 -21.08 4.94
CA ASN A 429 13.36 -21.03 3.60
C ASN A 429 12.40 -22.19 3.29
N ARG A 430 12.77 -23.43 3.64
CA ARG A 430 12.00 -24.63 3.35
C ARG A 430 11.00 -25.04 4.44
N ASN A 431 10.85 -24.28 5.53
CA ASN A 431 9.88 -24.61 6.57
C ASN A 431 8.47 -24.55 5.98
N THR A 432 7.68 -25.62 6.08
CA THR A 432 6.28 -25.65 5.60
C THR A 432 5.29 -25.59 6.76
N ILE A 433 5.44 -26.50 7.73
CA ILE A 433 4.49 -26.64 8.86
C ILE A 433 5.14 -26.47 10.23
N GLY A 434 6.48 -26.43 10.29
CA GLY A 434 7.20 -26.27 11.54
C GLY A 434 6.81 -24.96 12.25
N THR A 435 6.80 -24.99 13.58
CA THR A 435 6.33 -23.90 14.42
C THR A 435 7.36 -23.47 15.45
N ASN A 436 7.25 -22.25 15.94
CA ASN A 436 8.08 -21.74 17.05
C ASN A 436 9.59 -21.83 16.75
N ASN A 437 10.00 -21.66 15.50
CA ASN A 437 11.40 -21.64 15.11
C ASN A 437 11.94 -20.21 15.04
N VAL A 438 13.15 -20.01 15.53
CA VAL A 438 13.95 -18.79 15.35
C VAL A 438 15.14 -19.13 14.46
N GLY A 439 15.24 -18.48 13.31
CA GLY A 439 16.36 -18.55 12.38
C GLY A 439 16.90 -17.14 12.11
N VAL A 440 18.10 -16.83 12.61
CA VAL A 440 18.73 -15.52 12.44
C VAL A 440 20.09 -15.69 11.77
N GLY A 441 20.24 -15.23 10.53
CA GLY A 441 21.42 -15.39 9.69
C GLY A 441 21.05 -15.88 8.30
N MET A 442 21.90 -15.60 7.32
CA MET A 442 21.69 -16.11 5.96
C MET A 442 21.68 -17.64 5.95
N HIS A 443 20.61 -18.22 5.42
CA HIS A 443 20.35 -19.66 5.41
C HIS A 443 20.35 -20.37 6.78
N ALA A 444 20.10 -19.65 7.87
CA ALA A 444 19.89 -20.26 9.18
C ALA A 444 18.69 -21.23 9.11
N ASN A 445 18.92 -22.49 9.47
CA ASN A 445 17.94 -23.57 9.49
C ASN A 445 17.19 -23.79 8.16
N SER A 446 17.82 -23.51 7.01
CA SER A 446 17.09 -23.38 5.74
C SER A 446 16.48 -24.68 5.20
N ASN A 447 16.99 -25.87 5.59
CA ASN A 447 16.44 -27.16 5.15
C ASN A 447 15.51 -27.83 6.17
N ASN A 448 15.11 -27.14 7.24
CA ASN A 448 14.07 -27.63 8.15
C ASN A 448 12.70 -27.52 7.46
N LEU A 449 12.00 -28.64 7.27
CA LEU A 449 10.67 -28.65 6.63
C LEU A 449 9.54 -28.62 7.69
N GLU A 450 9.63 -29.47 8.72
CA GLU A 450 8.54 -29.65 9.71
C GLU A 450 8.99 -29.51 11.17
N GLY A 451 10.30 -29.45 11.44
CA GLY A 451 10.82 -29.37 12.80
C GLY A 451 10.40 -28.10 13.52
N SER A 452 10.24 -28.17 14.83
CA SER A 452 9.69 -27.09 15.66
C SER A 452 10.59 -26.77 16.86
N TYR A 453 10.38 -25.62 17.50
CA TYR A 453 11.09 -25.22 18.72
C TYR A 453 12.62 -25.10 18.57
N ASN A 454 13.10 -24.74 17.38
CA ASN A 454 14.53 -24.52 17.15
C ASN A 454 14.94 -23.06 17.37
N THR A 455 16.09 -22.82 17.98
CA THR A 455 16.73 -21.50 18.09
C THR A 455 18.09 -21.52 17.41
N ILE A 456 18.15 -20.97 16.20
CA ILE A 456 19.27 -21.11 15.28
C ILE A 456 19.78 -19.73 14.87
N ILE A 457 21.01 -19.39 15.26
CA ILE A 457 21.58 -18.05 15.09
C ILE A 457 22.97 -18.18 14.46
N GLY A 458 23.17 -17.68 13.25
CA GLY A 458 24.45 -17.67 12.54
C GLY A 458 24.30 -17.91 11.03
N TYR A 459 25.32 -17.52 10.26
CA TYR A 459 25.41 -17.85 8.84
C TYR A 459 25.46 -19.37 8.66
N GLU A 460 24.49 -19.93 7.94
CA GLU A 460 24.34 -21.37 7.68
C GLU A 460 24.29 -22.27 8.93
N ALA A 461 23.99 -21.72 10.11
CA ALA A 461 23.76 -22.53 11.31
C ALA A 461 22.54 -23.45 11.10
N GLY A 462 22.64 -24.73 11.48
CA GLY A 462 21.57 -25.72 11.31
C GLY A 462 21.08 -25.93 9.87
N LYS A 463 21.83 -25.46 8.87
CA LYS A 463 21.39 -25.46 7.46
C LYS A 463 21.03 -26.86 6.97
N GLY A 464 21.79 -27.89 7.35
CA GLY A 464 21.66 -29.25 6.86
C GLY A 464 22.22 -29.41 5.44
N THR A 465 22.79 -30.58 5.14
CA THR A 465 23.19 -30.97 3.76
C THR A 465 22.01 -31.44 2.90
N SER A 466 20.88 -31.77 3.55
CA SER A 466 19.64 -32.21 2.94
C SER A 466 18.44 -31.79 3.79
N THR A 467 17.22 -32.01 3.30
CA THR A 467 15.98 -31.83 4.08
C THR A 467 16.06 -32.57 5.41
N HIS A 468 15.67 -31.89 6.49
CA HIS A 468 15.55 -32.48 7.82
C HIS A 468 14.32 -31.90 8.55
N ASN A 469 13.85 -32.59 9.58
CA ASN A 469 12.65 -32.24 10.37
C ASN A 469 12.98 -32.32 11.86
N LYS A 470 13.94 -31.51 12.31
CA LYS A 470 14.51 -31.65 13.67
C LYS A 470 14.05 -30.55 14.58
N SER A 471 13.81 -30.91 15.84
CA SER A 471 13.12 -30.07 16.82
C SER A 471 13.94 -29.89 18.09
N GLY A 472 13.70 -28.78 18.79
CA GLY A 472 14.32 -28.51 20.10
C GLY A 472 15.83 -28.25 20.03
N ASN A 473 16.35 -27.86 18.87
CA ASN A 473 17.77 -27.59 18.68
C ASN A 473 18.13 -26.13 18.98
N VAL A 474 19.30 -25.92 19.58
CA VAL A 474 19.87 -24.58 19.83
C VAL A 474 21.26 -24.50 19.22
N PHE A 475 21.40 -23.79 18.09
CA PHE A 475 22.69 -23.65 17.40
C PHE A 475 23.08 -22.17 17.29
N ILE A 476 24.28 -21.82 17.73
CA ILE A 476 24.75 -20.43 17.78
C ILE A 476 26.18 -20.33 17.21
N GLY A 477 26.31 -19.57 16.11
CA GLY A 477 27.56 -19.16 15.45
C GLY A 477 27.70 -19.62 13.99
N TYR A 478 28.82 -19.28 13.32
CA TYR A 478 29.04 -19.62 11.91
C TYR A 478 29.00 -21.13 11.71
N ARG A 479 28.03 -21.62 10.93
CA ARG A 479 27.84 -23.04 10.61
C ARG A 479 27.68 -23.98 11.81
N ALA A 480 27.28 -23.45 12.97
CA ALA A 480 27.01 -24.28 14.15
C ALA A 480 25.94 -25.35 13.83
N GLY A 481 26.24 -26.61 14.13
CA GLY A 481 25.33 -27.73 13.84
C GLY A 481 24.98 -27.89 12.36
N TYR A 482 25.84 -27.46 11.43
CA TYR A 482 25.56 -27.45 9.98
C TYR A 482 25.04 -28.78 9.44
N SER A 483 25.57 -29.91 9.92
CA SER A 483 25.19 -31.26 9.48
C SER A 483 24.37 -32.02 10.54
N GLU A 484 23.94 -31.36 11.62
CA GLU A 484 23.22 -32.05 12.70
C GLU A 484 21.83 -32.48 12.22
N THR A 485 21.49 -33.74 12.49
CA THR A 485 20.24 -34.39 12.06
C THR A 485 19.44 -34.98 13.21
N ASN A 486 19.78 -34.66 14.46
CA ASN A 486 19.07 -35.11 15.64
C ASN A 486 18.27 -33.98 16.29
N ASP A 487 17.29 -34.36 17.10
CA ASP A 487 16.52 -33.44 17.94
C ASP A 487 17.28 -33.12 19.22
N ASN A 488 16.88 -32.04 19.90
CA ASN A 488 17.31 -31.74 21.26
C ASN A 488 18.84 -31.63 21.40
N ARG A 489 19.50 -30.96 20.46
CA ARG A 489 20.94 -30.71 20.44
C ARG A 489 21.29 -29.25 20.72
N LEU A 490 22.42 -29.04 21.38
CA LEU A 490 23.03 -27.72 21.61
C LEU A 490 24.38 -27.66 20.90
N TYR A 491 24.61 -26.64 20.08
CA TYR A 491 25.91 -26.32 19.48
C TYR A 491 26.18 -24.83 19.66
N ILE A 492 27.30 -24.48 20.30
CA ILE A 492 27.85 -23.12 20.30
C ILE A 492 29.28 -23.23 19.77
N GLU A 493 29.50 -22.75 18.56
CA GLU A 493 30.78 -22.85 17.84
C GLU A 493 30.85 -21.82 16.71
N ASN A 494 32.00 -21.70 16.05
CA ASN A 494 32.18 -20.81 14.90
C ASN A 494 32.80 -21.57 13.71
N SER A 495 32.32 -22.81 13.50
CA SER A 495 32.78 -23.77 12.50
C SER A 495 31.66 -24.74 12.15
N SER A 496 31.92 -25.64 11.19
CA SER A 496 31.10 -26.82 10.92
C SER A 496 31.80 -28.09 11.43
N ALA A 497 32.49 -28.00 12.57
CA ALA A 497 33.32 -29.08 13.07
C ALA A 497 32.47 -30.08 13.87
N ASP A 498 32.86 -31.35 13.89
CA ASP A 498 32.16 -32.38 14.69
C ASP A 498 32.36 -32.17 16.22
N SER A 499 33.33 -31.33 16.61
CA SER A 499 33.63 -30.97 18.00
C SER A 499 33.36 -29.48 18.24
N ALA A 500 32.11 -29.17 18.60
CA ALA A 500 31.74 -27.82 19.00
C ALA A 500 32.44 -27.41 20.30
N LEU A 501 32.69 -26.10 20.47
CA LEU A 501 33.22 -25.55 21.72
C LEU A 501 32.31 -25.88 22.90
N ILE A 502 30.99 -25.73 22.70
CA ILE A 502 29.98 -26.24 23.63
C ILE A 502 29.03 -27.11 22.83
N TRP A 503 28.94 -28.36 23.22
CA TRP A 503 28.00 -29.33 22.70
C TRP A 503 27.04 -29.77 23.81
N GLY A 504 25.81 -30.12 23.48
CA GLY A 504 24.90 -30.69 24.46
C GLY A 504 23.79 -31.53 23.86
N ASN A 505 23.21 -32.37 24.71
CA ASN A 505 22.07 -33.22 24.40
C ASN A 505 21.02 -33.02 25.50
N PHE A 506 19.90 -32.37 25.15
CA PHE A 506 18.85 -32.05 26.12
C PHE A 506 18.09 -33.30 26.59
N ASN A 507 18.10 -34.40 25.82
CA ASN A 507 17.40 -35.64 26.20
C ASN A 507 17.98 -36.24 27.48
N ASN A 508 19.30 -36.21 27.64
CA ASN A 508 20.00 -36.72 28.82
C ASN A 508 20.57 -35.60 29.72
N ARG A 509 20.20 -34.34 29.46
CA ARG A 509 20.65 -33.15 30.19
C ARG A 509 22.18 -33.05 30.26
N ARG A 510 22.87 -33.44 29.19
CA ARG A 510 24.33 -33.43 29.09
C ARG A 510 24.81 -32.18 28.38
N VAL A 511 25.87 -31.58 28.92
CA VAL A 511 26.66 -30.52 28.28
C VAL A 511 28.13 -30.94 28.30
N VAL A 512 28.82 -30.72 27.20
CA VAL A 512 30.26 -30.95 27.00
C VAL A 512 30.88 -29.62 26.60
N ILE A 513 31.95 -29.21 27.27
CA ILE A 513 32.68 -27.97 26.99
C ILE A 513 34.09 -28.36 26.57
N ASN A 514 34.50 -27.99 25.35
CA ASN A 514 35.81 -28.32 24.79
C ASN A 514 36.09 -29.84 24.80
N GLY A 515 35.13 -30.63 24.31
CA GLY A 515 35.22 -32.09 24.22
C GLY A 515 34.41 -32.61 23.03
N ASN A 516 34.61 -33.89 22.68
CA ASN A 516 33.96 -34.48 21.51
C ASN A 516 32.47 -34.76 21.78
N GLY A 517 31.60 -34.35 20.85
CA GLY A 517 30.14 -34.42 20.93
C GLY A 517 29.53 -35.81 20.72
N ASP A 518 30.30 -36.88 20.88
CA ASP A 518 29.77 -38.23 20.71
C ASP A 518 29.00 -38.67 21.96
N ASP A 519 27.77 -39.16 21.75
CA ASP A 519 26.93 -39.80 22.78
C ASP A 519 27.63 -41.02 23.44
N GLY A 520 28.75 -41.51 22.86
CA GLY A 520 29.54 -42.65 23.37
C GLY A 520 31.01 -42.38 23.73
N ASN A 521 31.55 -41.17 23.52
CA ASN A 521 32.97 -40.89 23.79
C ASN A 521 33.13 -40.19 25.15
N THR A 522 33.84 -40.85 26.07
CA THR A 522 34.05 -40.45 27.47
C THR A 522 35.27 -39.56 27.68
N THR A 523 35.64 -38.74 26.69
CA THR A 523 36.63 -37.69 26.92
C THR A 523 35.97 -36.59 27.75
N PHE A 524 36.08 -36.72 29.07
CA PHE A 524 35.56 -35.75 30.03
C PHE A 524 36.35 -34.44 29.91
N THR A 525 35.71 -33.37 29.44
CA THR A 525 36.27 -32.02 29.61
C THR A 525 35.28 -31.09 30.30
N PHE A 526 35.70 -30.64 31.48
CA PHE A 526 35.15 -29.57 32.27
C PHE A 526 36.32 -28.87 32.97
N TYR A 527 36.62 -27.62 32.61
CA TYR A 527 37.67 -26.83 33.27
C TYR A 527 37.06 -25.61 33.95
N VAL A 528 37.17 -25.54 35.27
CA VAL A 528 36.65 -24.44 36.11
C VAL A 528 37.81 -23.77 36.81
N ASN A 529 37.95 -22.46 36.62
CA ASN A 529 38.83 -21.63 37.43
C ASN A 529 38.04 -21.09 38.65
N GLY A 530 37.58 -21.99 39.53
CA GLY A 530 36.67 -21.66 40.64
C GLY A 530 35.98 -22.87 41.28
N LYS A 531 35.00 -22.62 42.18
CA LYS A 531 34.23 -23.68 42.86
C LYS A 531 33.25 -24.37 41.89
N SER A 532 33.26 -25.70 41.86
CA SER A 532 32.25 -26.52 41.20
C SER A 532 31.50 -27.36 42.22
N GLY A 533 30.17 -27.46 42.10
CA GLY A 533 29.34 -28.26 43.00
C GLY A 533 28.14 -28.86 42.29
N GLY A 534 27.58 -29.93 42.86
CA GLY A 534 26.35 -30.59 42.41
C GLY A 534 25.51 -31.00 43.61
N SER A 535 24.22 -31.27 43.40
CA SER A 535 23.29 -31.77 44.43
C SER A 535 23.55 -33.22 44.84
N THR A 536 24.48 -33.90 44.16
CA THR A 536 24.91 -35.27 44.41
C THR A 536 26.43 -35.33 44.47
N SER A 537 26.97 -36.39 45.11
CA SER A 537 28.42 -36.58 45.21
C SER A 537 29.03 -36.89 43.85
N TRP A 538 30.28 -36.46 43.65
CA TRP A 538 31.05 -36.81 42.45
C TRP A 538 31.40 -38.30 42.46
N ASN A 539 30.92 -39.04 41.46
CA ASN A 539 31.24 -40.45 41.29
C ASN A 539 32.54 -40.60 40.49
N ASN A 540 33.55 -41.22 41.10
CA ASN A 540 34.77 -41.61 40.40
C ASN A 540 34.63 -43.06 39.90
N LEU A 541 34.93 -43.31 38.62
CA LEU A 541 34.96 -44.67 38.09
C LEU A 541 36.04 -45.48 38.80
N SER A 542 35.64 -46.58 39.45
CA SER A 542 36.55 -47.43 40.25
C SER A 542 36.25 -48.93 40.07
N ASP A 543 35.78 -49.31 38.88
CA ASP A 543 35.53 -50.72 38.52
C ASP A 543 36.86 -51.48 38.33
N GLU A 544 36.96 -52.71 38.85
CA GLU A 544 38.15 -53.56 38.72
C GLU A 544 38.54 -53.77 37.25
N ARG A 545 37.56 -53.91 36.34
CA ARG A 545 37.79 -54.14 34.90
C ARG A 545 38.47 -52.96 34.21
N LEU A 546 38.41 -51.77 34.81
CA LEU A 546 39.05 -50.56 34.30
C LEU A 546 40.45 -50.35 34.87
N LYS A 547 40.91 -51.22 35.78
CA LYS A 547 42.20 -51.11 36.48
C LYS A 547 43.11 -52.29 36.13
N LYS A 548 44.42 -52.07 36.18
CA LYS A 548 45.46 -53.10 36.01
C LYS A 548 46.55 -52.91 37.06
N ASN A 549 47.33 -53.96 37.34
CA ASN A 549 48.41 -53.95 38.32
C ASN A 549 47.94 -53.51 39.73
N ILE A 550 46.84 -54.11 40.20
CA ILE A 550 46.23 -53.77 41.49
C ILE A 550 47.06 -54.39 42.61
N SER A 551 47.62 -53.55 43.50
CA SER A 551 48.33 -53.96 44.70
C SER A 551 47.94 -53.07 45.89
N THR A 552 48.03 -53.61 47.11
CA THR A 552 47.84 -52.82 48.34
C THR A 552 48.89 -51.71 48.44
N ILE A 553 48.52 -50.55 48.98
CA ILE A 553 49.42 -49.42 49.16
C ILE A 553 50.50 -49.80 50.18
N PRO A 554 51.79 -49.83 49.80
CA PRO A 554 52.87 -50.21 50.71
C PRO A 554 53.21 -49.07 51.68
N ASN A 555 53.64 -49.43 52.89
CA ASN A 555 54.10 -48.51 53.94
C ASN A 555 53.12 -47.35 54.21
N ALA A 556 51.82 -47.66 54.22
CA ALA A 556 50.78 -46.65 54.27
C ALA A 556 50.87 -45.80 55.54
N LEU A 557 51.10 -46.42 56.71
CA LEU A 557 51.27 -45.68 57.97
C LEU A 557 52.48 -44.73 57.96
N ASP A 558 53.62 -45.16 57.42
CA ASP A 558 54.81 -44.31 57.35
C ASP A 558 54.62 -43.15 56.37
N LYS A 559 53.97 -43.40 55.22
CA LYS A 559 53.57 -42.34 54.29
C LYS A 559 52.68 -41.30 55.00
N VAL A 560 51.65 -41.73 55.73
CA VAL A 560 50.78 -40.79 56.48
C VAL A 560 51.54 -40.04 57.58
N LYS A 561 52.44 -40.70 58.31
CA LYS A 561 53.26 -40.06 59.36
C LYS A 561 54.18 -38.96 58.82
N ASN A 562 54.61 -39.09 57.56
CA ASN A 562 55.48 -38.12 56.91
C ASN A 562 54.72 -37.01 56.16
N LEU A 563 53.37 -37.09 56.10
CA LEU A 563 52.55 -36.00 55.56
C LEU A 563 52.26 -34.96 56.62
N ARG A 564 52.51 -33.69 56.28
CA ARG A 564 52.27 -32.56 57.16
C ARG A 564 50.99 -31.81 56.75
N GLY A 565 49.94 -31.98 57.55
CA GLY A 565 48.75 -31.11 57.45
C GLY A 565 49.08 -29.69 57.87
N VAL A 566 48.64 -28.70 57.09
CA VAL A 566 48.91 -27.28 57.31
C VAL A 566 47.64 -26.44 57.28
N ASN A 567 47.65 -25.35 58.03
CA ASN A 567 46.71 -24.24 57.85
C ASN A 567 47.40 -23.17 57.01
N TYR A 568 46.69 -22.57 56.05
CA TYR A 568 47.25 -21.54 55.18
C TYR A 568 46.21 -20.51 54.77
N GLU A 569 46.68 -19.33 54.39
CA GLU A 569 45.89 -18.31 53.70
C GLU A 569 46.50 -18.07 52.32
N TRP A 570 45.66 -17.78 51.33
CA TRP A 570 46.15 -17.45 49.99
C TRP A 570 46.86 -16.08 50.01
N LYS A 571 48.02 -15.99 49.34
CA LYS A 571 48.80 -14.74 49.25
C LYS A 571 48.04 -13.59 48.58
N ASP A 572 47.14 -13.91 47.66
CA ASP A 572 46.27 -12.95 46.97
C ASP A 572 44.79 -13.25 47.26
N PRO A 573 44.20 -12.63 48.30
CA PRO A 573 42.80 -12.84 48.67
C PRO A 573 41.81 -12.17 47.70
N LYS A 574 42.28 -11.46 46.67
CA LYS A 574 41.43 -10.96 45.58
C LYS A 574 41.27 -11.98 44.46
N LYS A 575 42.26 -12.87 44.29
CA LYS A 575 42.26 -13.92 43.28
C LYS A 575 41.77 -15.26 43.81
N TYR A 576 41.97 -15.54 45.10
CA TYR A 576 41.63 -16.82 45.73
C TYR A 576 40.71 -16.62 46.94
N GLU A 577 40.16 -17.72 47.46
CA GLU A 577 39.24 -17.70 48.59
C GLU A 577 39.89 -17.04 49.82
N ASN A 578 39.21 -16.05 50.39
CA ASN A 578 39.70 -15.33 51.55
C ASN A 578 39.46 -16.13 52.84
N GLY A 579 40.40 -16.02 53.79
CA GLY A 579 40.34 -16.67 55.11
C GLY A 579 41.14 -17.98 55.20
N LEU A 580 41.24 -18.49 56.43
CA LEU A 580 42.05 -19.65 56.77
C LEU A 580 41.54 -20.95 56.14
N GLN A 581 42.40 -21.62 55.40
CA GLN A 581 42.16 -22.91 54.76
C GLN A 581 43.02 -24.00 55.41
N MET A 582 42.63 -25.27 55.23
CA MET A 582 43.41 -26.44 55.68
C MET A 582 43.76 -27.32 54.49
N GLY A 583 44.97 -27.88 54.48
CA GLY A 583 45.40 -28.76 53.41
C GLY A 583 46.84 -29.24 53.55
N PHE A 584 47.47 -29.53 52.41
CA PHE A 584 48.87 -29.95 52.27
C PHE A 584 49.62 -28.99 51.35
N ILE A 585 50.93 -28.90 51.53
CA ILE A 585 51.83 -28.27 50.57
C ILE A 585 52.21 -29.31 49.51
N ALA A 586 51.88 -29.06 48.24
CA ALA A 586 52.03 -30.04 47.18
C ALA A 586 53.50 -30.48 46.96
N GLN A 587 54.46 -29.57 47.12
CA GLN A 587 55.89 -29.89 47.04
C GLN A 587 56.35 -30.87 48.12
N GLU A 588 55.91 -30.67 49.37
CA GLU A 588 56.24 -31.57 50.49
C GLU A 588 55.59 -32.94 50.29
N ALA A 589 54.35 -32.95 49.84
CA ALA A 589 53.65 -34.20 49.61
C ALA A 589 54.16 -34.95 48.37
N ASN A 590 54.77 -34.27 47.38
CA ASN A 590 55.43 -34.91 46.24
C ASN A 590 56.61 -35.80 46.64
N GLU A 591 57.30 -35.48 47.73
CA GLU A 591 58.40 -36.29 48.26
C GLU A 591 57.90 -37.60 48.90
N VAL A 592 56.63 -37.67 49.30
CA VAL A 592 56.05 -38.79 50.06
C VAL A 592 55.06 -39.61 49.23
N ILE A 593 54.21 -38.94 48.46
CA ILE A 593 53.12 -39.47 47.62
C ILE A 593 53.05 -38.77 46.26
N PRO A 594 54.08 -38.91 45.42
CA PRO A 594 54.13 -38.24 44.11
C PRO A 594 52.94 -38.62 43.19
N GLU A 595 52.30 -39.77 43.42
CA GLU A 595 51.21 -40.26 42.58
C GLU A 595 49.95 -39.39 42.61
N VAL A 596 49.81 -38.52 43.61
CA VAL A 596 48.68 -37.58 43.73
C VAL A 596 49.05 -36.14 43.41
N VAL A 597 50.31 -35.86 43.06
CA VAL A 597 50.79 -34.52 42.72
C VAL A 597 50.92 -34.41 41.21
N ASP A 598 50.42 -33.31 40.66
CA ASP A 598 50.65 -32.94 39.26
C ASP A 598 51.53 -31.68 39.19
N ASP A 599 52.53 -31.72 38.32
CA ASP A 599 53.45 -30.63 38.06
C ASP A 599 53.20 -30.09 36.65
N SER A 600 52.38 -29.04 36.58
CA SER A 600 52.02 -28.38 35.32
C SER A 600 53.16 -27.52 34.73
N GLY A 601 54.31 -27.42 35.41
CA GLY A 601 55.44 -26.57 35.03
C GLY A 601 55.33 -25.11 35.50
N GLU A 602 54.13 -24.59 35.75
CA GLU A 602 53.92 -23.26 36.36
C GLU A 602 53.63 -23.37 37.86
N TYR A 603 52.79 -24.34 38.27
CA TYR A 603 52.47 -24.63 39.67
C TYR A 603 52.28 -26.13 39.91
N TYR A 604 52.59 -26.57 41.13
CA TYR A 604 52.19 -27.89 41.64
C TYR A 604 50.72 -27.89 42.05
N SER A 605 50.00 -28.97 41.76
CA SER A 605 48.64 -29.23 42.23
C SER A 605 48.51 -30.65 42.80
N MET A 606 47.45 -30.93 43.57
CA MET A 606 47.29 -32.24 44.24
C MET A 606 45.85 -32.75 44.23
N GLN A 607 45.71 -34.07 44.07
CA GLN A 607 44.47 -34.81 44.25
C GLN A 607 44.28 -35.23 45.71
N TYR A 608 43.25 -34.68 46.37
CA TYR A 608 42.93 -35.05 47.75
C TYR A 608 42.17 -36.38 47.86
N ALA A 609 41.34 -36.72 46.87
CA ALA A 609 40.47 -37.90 46.96
C ALA A 609 41.24 -39.22 47.14
N PRO A 610 42.35 -39.50 46.42
CA PRO A 610 43.09 -40.76 46.60
C PRO A 610 43.74 -40.92 47.99
N ILE A 611 43.99 -39.83 48.71
CA ILE A 611 44.57 -39.85 50.06
C ILE A 611 43.65 -40.63 51.02
N THR A 612 42.34 -40.67 50.77
CA THR A 612 41.41 -41.46 51.59
C THR A 612 41.74 -42.96 51.58
N ALA A 613 42.15 -43.53 50.44
CA ALA A 613 42.56 -44.93 50.36
C ALA A 613 43.88 -45.19 51.11
N LEU A 614 44.82 -44.24 51.04
CA LEU A 614 46.05 -44.28 51.83
C LEU A 614 45.75 -44.29 53.34
N LEU A 615 44.84 -43.42 53.80
CA LEU A 615 44.43 -43.36 55.20
C LEU A 615 43.80 -44.67 55.68
N VAL A 616 42.99 -45.33 54.82
CA VAL A 616 42.39 -46.64 55.17
C VAL A 616 43.47 -47.68 55.45
N GLU A 617 44.47 -47.81 54.58
CA GLU A 617 45.55 -48.79 54.80
C GLU A 617 46.45 -48.39 55.99
N ALA A 618 46.70 -47.10 56.20
CA ALA A 618 47.45 -46.61 57.37
C ALA A 618 46.74 -46.93 58.70
N ILE A 619 45.40 -46.80 58.75
CA ILE A 619 44.61 -47.15 59.92
C ILE A 619 44.67 -48.67 60.17
N LYS A 620 44.64 -49.50 59.12
CA LYS A 620 44.80 -50.96 59.27
C LYS A 620 46.19 -51.32 59.82
N ASP A 621 47.24 -50.70 59.31
CA ASP A 621 48.60 -50.86 59.83
C ASP A 621 48.67 -50.47 61.31
N GLN A 622 48.09 -49.33 61.67
CA GLN A 622 48.04 -48.85 63.06
C GLN A 622 47.25 -49.80 63.98
N GLN A 623 46.11 -50.31 63.51
CA GLN A 623 45.27 -51.24 64.27
C GLN A 623 46.02 -52.54 64.57
N LYS A 624 46.80 -53.06 63.61
CA LYS A 624 47.64 -54.23 63.80
C LYS A 624 48.69 -54.02 64.91
N ILE A 625 49.30 -52.84 64.97
CA ILE A 625 50.22 -52.48 66.06
C ILE A 625 49.48 -52.49 67.41
N ILE A 626 48.29 -51.90 67.48
CA ILE A 626 47.46 -51.87 68.71
C ILE A 626 47.09 -53.29 69.18
N GLU A 627 46.71 -54.17 68.26
CA GLU A 627 46.36 -55.56 68.59
C GLU A 627 47.57 -56.33 69.11
N ASN A 628 48.74 -56.16 68.50
CA ASN A 628 49.98 -56.75 69.00
C ASN A 628 50.32 -56.24 70.40
N MET A 629 50.21 -54.92 70.65
CA MET A 629 50.44 -54.35 71.99
C MET A 629 49.46 -54.91 73.04
N LYS A 630 48.20 -55.18 72.68
CA LYS A 630 47.22 -55.78 73.60
C LYS A 630 47.57 -57.22 73.97
N VAL A 631 48.08 -58.00 73.00
CA VAL A 631 48.57 -59.36 73.25
C VAL A 631 49.77 -59.31 74.19
N GLU A 632 50.77 -58.46 73.90
CA GLU A 632 51.94 -58.28 74.77
C GLU A 632 51.55 -57.85 76.18
N ASN A 633 50.61 -56.91 76.33
CA ASN A 633 50.10 -56.51 77.64
C ASN A 633 49.41 -57.66 78.37
N SER A 634 48.64 -58.51 77.68
CA SER A 634 48.00 -59.69 78.29
C SER A 634 49.04 -60.71 78.78
N GLU A 635 50.14 -60.88 78.04
CA GLU A 635 51.27 -61.71 78.46
C GLU A 635 52.01 -61.12 79.67
N PHE A 636 52.18 -59.79 79.70
CA PHE A 636 52.75 -59.09 80.86
C PHE A 636 51.86 -59.22 82.09
N ASP A 637 50.54 -59.06 81.98
CA ASP A 637 49.59 -59.25 83.08
C ASP A 637 49.60 -60.69 83.62
N ALA A 638 49.71 -61.69 82.73
CA ALA A 638 49.83 -63.09 83.10
C ALA A 638 51.14 -63.37 83.86
N ARG A 639 52.25 -62.73 83.45
CA ARG A 639 53.54 -62.80 84.16
C ARG A 639 53.47 -62.10 85.51
N LEU A 640 52.84 -60.93 85.59
CA LEU A 640 52.65 -60.17 86.82
C LEU A 640 51.83 -60.97 87.84
N SER A 641 50.73 -61.58 87.40
CA SER A 641 49.88 -62.46 88.23
C SER A 641 50.65 -63.65 88.80
N LYS A 642 51.57 -64.24 88.03
CA LYS A 642 52.45 -65.31 88.53
C LYS A 642 53.40 -64.82 89.62
N ILE A 643 53.97 -63.62 89.46
CA ILE A 643 54.87 -63.02 90.45
C ILE A 643 54.11 -62.64 91.73
N GLU A 644 52.92 -62.04 91.61
CA GLU A 644 52.07 -61.70 92.76
C GLU A 644 51.66 -62.95 93.55
N ASN A 645 51.29 -64.03 92.86
CA ASN A 645 50.98 -65.30 93.50
C ASN A 645 52.20 -65.91 94.20
N TYR A 646 53.39 -65.80 93.61
CA TYR A 646 54.64 -66.22 94.23
C TYR A 646 54.96 -65.40 95.50
N LEU A 647 54.75 -64.08 95.47
CA LEU A 647 54.95 -63.19 96.61
C LEU A 647 53.93 -63.44 97.74
N LYS A 648 52.65 -63.68 97.41
CA LYS A 648 51.61 -64.10 98.38
C LYS A 648 51.94 -65.44 99.04
N ALA A 649 52.41 -66.41 98.27
CA ALA A 649 52.85 -67.70 98.81
C ALA A 649 54.03 -67.51 99.78
N LYS A 650 54.95 -66.60 99.48
CA LYS A 650 56.09 -66.27 100.34
C LYS A 650 55.71 -65.50 101.61
N SER A 651 54.69 -64.62 101.57
CA SER A 651 54.18 -63.92 102.76
C SER A 651 53.40 -64.84 103.70
N LEU A 652 52.71 -65.86 103.19
CA LEU A 652 52.03 -66.89 104.00
C LEU A 652 53.02 -67.77 104.78
N VAL A 653 54.23 -67.98 104.25
CA VAL A 653 55.30 -68.71 104.95
C VAL A 653 55.90 -67.88 106.12
N ASN A 654 55.84 -66.54 106.06
CA ASN A 654 56.35 -65.66 107.11
C ASN A 654 55.35 -65.38 108.26
N ILE A 655 54.08 -65.77 108.16
CA ILE A 655 53.09 -65.61 109.24
C ILE A 655 53.03 -66.86 110.16
N ASN A 656 53.63 -67.98 109.73
CA ASN A 656 53.69 -69.23 110.49
C ASN A 656 55.06 -69.52 111.13
N ASN A 657 55.90 -68.49 111.32
CA ASN A 657 57.15 -68.57 112.09
C ASN A 657 57.11 -67.64 113.30
#